data_AF-A0A7E4V5R8-F1
#
_entry.id   AF-A0A7E4V5R8-F1
#
_cell.length_a   1.000
_cell.length_b   1.000
_cell.length_c   1.000
_cell.angle_alpha   90.00
_cell.angle_beta   90.00
_cell.angle_gamma   90.00
#
_symmetry.space_group_name_H-M   'P 1'
#
loop_
_entity.id
_entity.type
_entity.pdbx_description
1 polymer ?
#
loop_
_entity_poly.entity_id
_entity_poly.type
_entity_poly.pdbx_seq_one_letter_code
_entity_poly.pdbx_strand_id
1 'polypeptide(L)'
;MGSNAFSYKKSLPTIENIIENLAFDGGFLANLTADCSEDVGLMVSEGMKVFQGGAGGNFTQTLLKLIDSSGKPGAGILLGNTKWYGLFKECQAIEYDLGNRTFAGKYHHVIFVLGGANETTCASTSAFTIDLCLPKTCSAADIETIVNGISKSEIVCEVQSLPREAHANAGTWITLGIIAVVLFLGVTASVFDYFVLPYHKHEPYVNSFLMQCWRSFSLYTNVVEIFNTKGANKPGNIGPIHCMRFFSMCWVVMGHALIFYMELSINPLNFVDMQKHRIFGIINNSFFSVDTFFWQSGLLLTFVWLKKYKQNKQQVMSVQAWILFYVHRIVRLSPAYYLVIAFYTWIYMPFGTKNMVLDAEFGGDMCAKNWWVNFLYLNNAIRYKEQCYGVSWYLSADMQMFIFTPLILIPLAIKRIYGIVTALIIIALSTGVHVFQMYHYYFPPTVGAFTGGNDPRMTVDTMTYMVLMYDAPWIRCQVYIVGMLTGVLLQTVKKLKLPYIVQLLGWIMTLAIAYGCLFTLKGYFNGDVVPLGWRTLFSAASKPLWGIALSWIVVTCYYGYGSFINSFMSWSIWVPVGRLSYATYLIHIIVVNYLIGQNQQPFVFANFFQMFTMFIVPMIFCSLVFALFWSSAFELGFGKLETILINALIKKNGKPKPMPVRIRASTLDPPVPETPPEKHVSRVHGPRKSISKEIALEASDLVHRRQQSIATIEIPPLEENGHLKVRTSVEKDDDDRWS
;
A
#
# COMPACT_ATOMS: atom_id res chain seq x y z
N MET A 1 -21.13 -4.59 28.45
CA MET A 1 -20.52 -3.59 29.36
C MET A 1 -21.64 -2.88 30.14
N GLY A 2 -22.37 -3.61 30.99
CA GLY A 2 -23.45 -3.09 31.83
C GLY A 2 -23.05 -3.10 33.32
N SER A 3 -23.65 -2.17 34.09
CA SER A 3 -23.58 -1.91 35.55
C SER A 3 -22.21 -1.84 36.26
N ASN A 4 -21.21 -2.61 35.84
CA ASN A 4 -19.94 -2.73 36.54
C ASN A 4 -18.89 -1.70 36.09
N ALA A 5 -18.96 -1.14 34.88
CA ALA A 5 -17.92 -0.24 34.35
C ALA A 5 -17.70 1.04 35.18
N PHE A 6 -18.69 1.48 35.96
CA PHE A 6 -18.59 2.69 36.78
C PHE A 6 -18.06 2.44 38.20
N SER A 7 -18.06 1.20 38.71
CA SER A 7 -17.63 0.90 40.08
C SER A 7 -16.11 0.77 40.25
N TYR A 8 -15.34 0.76 39.14
CA TYR A 8 -13.89 0.49 39.12
C TYR A 8 -13.02 1.76 39.01
N LYS A 9 -13.59 2.97 39.05
CA LYS A 9 -12.78 4.20 38.87
C LYS A 9 -11.63 4.32 39.89
N LYS A 10 -11.81 3.78 41.10
CA LYS A 10 -10.79 3.73 42.17
C LYS A 10 -9.78 2.58 42.05
N SER A 11 -10.07 1.57 41.23
CA SER A 11 -9.19 0.41 41.03
C SER A 11 -8.33 0.54 39.77
N LEU A 12 -8.72 1.40 38.82
CA LEU A 12 -7.96 1.61 37.59
C LEU A 12 -6.52 2.05 37.90
N PRO A 13 -5.53 1.59 37.13
CA PRO A 13 -4.13 1.88 37.42
C PRO A 13 -3.73 3.24 36.85
N THR A 14 -4.43 4.29 37.28
CA THR A 14 -4.10 5.69 36.98
C THR A 14 -2.95 6.16 37.86
N ILE A 15 -2.18 7.16 37.40
CA ILE A 15 -1.06 7.70 38.18
C ILE A 15 -1.52 8.25 39.53
N GLU A 16 -2.72 8.84 39.60
CA GLU A 16 -3.30 9.33 40.84
C GLU A 16 -3.62 8.18 41.80
N ASN A 17 -4.26 7.10 41.31
CA ASN A 17 -4.54 5.92 42.13
C ASN A 17 -3.25 5.21 42.57
N ILE A 18 -2.20 5.19 41.74
CA ILE A 18 -0.87 4.66 42.11
C ILE A 18 -0.32 5.43 43.32
N ILE A 19 -0.30 6.77 43.23
CA ILE A 19 0.21 7.63 44.30
C ILE A 19 -0.60 7.47 45.59
N GLU A 20 -1.94 7.48 45.49
CA GLU A 20 -2.81 7.34 46.66
C GLU A 20 -2.63 5.97 47.34
N ASN A 21 -2.69 4.86 46.60
CA ASN A 21 -2.61 3.53 47.20
C ASN A 21 -1.24 3.25 47.84
N LEU A 22 -0.14 3.65 47.19
CA LEU A 22 1.20 3.48 47.73
C LEU A 22 1.44 4.34 48.98
N ALA A 23 0.75 5.47 49.13
CA ALA A 23 0.81 6.27 50.35
C ALA A 23 0.15 5.57 51.56
N PHE A 24 -0.87 4.75 51.33
CA PHE A 24 -1.61 4.05 52.39
C PHE A 24 -1.08 2.63 52.68
N ASP A 25 -0.50 1.95 51.68
CA ASP A 25 0.04 0.58 51.80
C ASP A 25 1.49 0.51 51.32
N GLY A 26 2.42 1.02 52.15
CA GLY A 26 3.85 1.09 51.84
C GLY A 26 4.57 -0.27 51.77
N GLY A 27 3.88 -1.38 52.06
CA GLY A 27 4.47 -2.73 52.02
C GLY A 27 4.96 -3.15 50.62
N PHE A 28 4.37 -2.57 49.57
CA PHE A 28 4.73 -2.87 48.18
C PHE A 28 6.08 -2.27 47.75
N LEU A 29 6.54 -1.18 48.37
CA LEU A 29 7.82 -0.55 48.04
C LEU A 29 9.02 -1.46 48.33
N ALA A 30 8.87 -2.43 49.24
CA ALA A 30 9.92 -3.41 49.58
C ALA A 30 10.14 -4.47 48.49
N ASN A 31 9.19 -4.67 47.58
CA ASN A 31 9.29 -5.63 46.48
C ASN A 31 9.84 -5.01 45.19
N LEU A 32 10.08 -3.69 45.17
CA LEU A 32 10.67 -2.98 44.04
C LEU A 32 12.19 -3.01 44.11
N THR A 33 12.84 -2.81 42.95
CA THR A 33 14.28 -2.52 42.91
C THR A 33 14.61 -1.29 43.78
N ALA A 34 15.78 -1.29 44.43
CA ALA A 34 16.15 -0.27 45.42
C ALA A 34 16.05 1.17 44.85
N ASP A 35 16.57 1.38 43.65
CA ASP A 35 16.55 2.69 42.97
C ASP A 35 15.12 3.13 42.59
N CYS A 36 14.28 2.19 42.12
CA CYS A 36 12.86 2.46 41.82
C CYS A 36 12.08 2.77 43.10
N SER A 37 12.33 2.01 44.18
CA SER A 37 11.67 2.20 45.48
C SER A 37 11.92 3.61 46.05
N GLU A 38 13.17 4.11 45.94
CA GLU A 38 13.52 5.46 46.39
C GLU A 38 12.82 6.55 45.56
N ASP A 39 12.82 6.42 44.23
CA ASP A 39 12.16 7.39 43.33
C ASP A 39 10.64 7.39 43.43
N VAL A 40 10.04 6.20 43.55
CA VAL A 40 8.61 6.06 43.78
C VAL A 40 8.23 6.62 45.15
N GLY A 41 9.06 6.42 46.18
CA GLY A 41 8.85 7.04 47.49
C GLY A 41 8.83 8.57 47.43
N LEU A 42 9.76 9.17 46.68
CA LEU A 42 9.77 10.62 46.41
C LEU A 42 8.52 11.06 45.67
N MET A 43 8.14 10.35 44.60
CA MET A 43 6.94 10.60 43.81
C MET A 43 5.67 10.58 44.68
N VAL A 44 5.53 9.58 45.56
CA VAL A 44 4.36 9.41 46.44
C VAL A 44 4.31 10.53 47.49
N SER A 45 5.43 10.81 48.16
CA SER A 45 5.49 11.81 49.23
C SER A 45 5.15 13.22 48.76
N GLU A 46 5.63 13.61 47.58
CA GLU A 46 5.35 14.92 46.97
C GLU A 46 3.99 14.93 46.28
N GLY A 47 3.52 13.79 45.75
CA GLY A 47 2.21 13.66 45.10
C GLY A 47 1.07 13.87 46.09
N MET A 48 1.20 13.33 47.29
CA MET A 48 0.23 13.57 48.36
C MET A 48 0.16 15.05 48.75
N LYS A 49 1.27 15.81 48.70
CA LYS A 49 1.25 17.26 48.93
C LYS A 49 0.48 18.01 47.84
N VAL A 50 0.64 17.59 46.58
CA VAL A 50 -0.12 18.15 45.45
C VAL A 50 -1.62 17.92 45.64
N PHE A 51 -2.02 16.69 45.96
CA PHE A 51 -3.44 16.35 46.14
C PHE A 51 -4.09 17.03 47.36
N GLN A 52 -3.29 17.38 48.37
CA GLN A 52 -3.75 18.11 49.56
C GLN A 52 -3.73 19.65 49.39
N GLY A 53 -3.37 20.16 48.20
CA GLY A 53 -3.34 21.60 47.92
C GLY A 53 -2.18 22.36 48.59
N GLY A 54 -1.10 21.65 48.95
CA GLY A 54 0.09 22.24 49.56
C GLY A 54 0.90 23.13 48.60
N ALA A 55 1.64 24.10 49.15
CA ALA A 55 2.55 24.93 48.38
C ALA A 55 3.73 24.09 47.85
N GLY A 56 3.85 23.99 46.53
CA GLY A 56 4.85 23.15 45.86
C GLY A 56 6.24 23.79 45.76
N GLY A 57 7.28 22.98 45.97
CA GLY A 57 8.67 23.33 45.64
C GLY A 57 9.00 23.07 44.16
N ASN A 58 10.27 23.25 43.77
CA ASN A 58 10.70 23.03 42.38
C ASN A 58 10.43 21.60 41.88
N PHE A 59 10.57 20.58 42.74
CA PHE A 59 10.27 19.19 42.38
C PHE A 59 8.76 18.93 42.18
N THR A 60 7.89 19.68 42.84
CA THR A 60 6.44 19.55 42.69
C THR A 60 6.00 19.86 41.25
N GLN A 61 6.68 20.78 40.56
CA GLN A 61 6.42 21.03 39.13
C GLN A 61 6.83 19.85 38.24
N THR A 62 7.94 19.19 38.55
CA THR A 62 8.38 17.96 37.88
C THR A 62 7.33 16.87 38.03
N LEU A 63 6.77 16.73 39.24
CA LEU A 63 5.73 15.75 39.51
C LEU A 63 4.42 16.07 38.81
N LEU A 64 4.03 17.34 38.72
CA LEU A 64 2.86 17.76 37.93
C LEU A 64 3.01 17.37 36.45
N LYS A 65 4.19 17.53 35.85
CA LYS A 65 4.47 17.06 34.48
C LYS A 65 4.37 15.53 34.37
N LEU A 66 4.83 14.80 35.37
CA LEU A 66 4.75 13.33 35.41
C LEU A 66 3.29 12.85 35.48
N ILE A 67 2.49 13.48 36.34
CA ILE A 67 1.05 13.21 36.44
C ILE A 67 0.34 13.61 35.14
N ASP A 68 0.65 14.78 34.58
CA ASP A 68 -0.05 15.28 33.41
C ASP A 68 0.25 14.47 32.14
N SER A 69 1.50 14.02 32.00
CA SER A 69 1.95 13.19 30.88
C SER A 69 1.44 11.75 30.92
N SER A 70 0.91 11.28 32.05
CA SER A 70 0.28 9.96 32.16
C SER A 70 -1.11 9.96 31.52
N GLY A 71 -1.49 8.82 30.93
CA GLY A 71 -2.79 8.59 30.32
C GLY A 71 -3.90 8.64 31.37
N LYS A 72 -5.04 9.21 30.99
CA LYS A 72 -6.21 9.39 31.87
C LYS A 72 -7.45 8.75 31.23
N PRO A 73 -8.31 8.06 32.00
CA PRO A 73 -9.55 7.49 31.48
C PRO A 73 -10.44 8.53 30.81
N GLY A 74 -10.57 8.44 29.49
CA GLY A 74 -11.35 9.35 28.67
C GLY A 74 -12.84 9.03 28.63
N ALA A 75 -13.65 9.98 28.16
CA ALA A 75 -15.05 9.73 27.85
C ALA A 75 -15.19 8.71 26.70
N GLY A 76 -16.36 8.08 26.58
CA GLY A 76 -16.65 7.16 25.48
C GLY A 76 -16.25 5.70 25.72
N ILE A 77 -16.08 5.26 26.97
CA ILE A 77 -15.87 3.83 27.30
C ILE A 77 -16.99 2.96 26.70
N LEU A 78 -18.24 3.44 26.74
CA LEU A 78 -19.39 2.78 26.10
C LEU A 78 -19.37 2.82 24.57
N LEU A 79 -18.51 3.65 23.97
CA LEU A 79 -18.22 3.71 22.53
C LEU A 79 -16.94 2.93 22.17
N GLY A 80 -16.40 2.14 23.11
CA GLY A 80 -15.20 1.34 22.94
C GLY A 80 -13.89 2.05 23.27
N ASN A 81 -13.92 3.17 24.01
CA ASN A 81 -12.70 3.82 24.47
C ASN A 81 -12.02 3.01 25.59
N THR A 82 -11.20 2.05 25.22
CA THR A 82 -10.41 1.22 26.14
C THR A 82 -8.93 1.58 26.15
N LYS A 83 -8.50 2.56 25.33
CA LYS A 83 -7.10 2.94 25.16
C LYS A 83 -6.87 4.39 25.60
N TRP A 84 -6.13 4.57 26.68
CA TRP A 84 -5.89 5.87 27.31
C TRP A 84 -4.43 6.26 27.18
N TYR A 85 -4.13 6.91 26.06
CA TYR A 85 -2.76 7.27 25.75
C TYR A 85 -2.28 8.50 26.53
N GLY A 86 -1.03 8.45 26.97
CA GLY A 86 -0.34 9.55 27.67
C GLY A 86 0.54 10.38 26.72
N LEU A 87 1.01 11.54 27.18
CA LEU A 87 1.91 12.41 26.39
C LEU A 87 3.35 11.90 26.44
N PHE A 88 3.68 11.01 25.51
CA PHE A 88 4.99 10.39 25.38
C PHE A 88 6.19 11.36 25.43
N LYS A 89 6.17 12.41 24.60
CA LYS A 89 7.28 13.38 24.53
C LYS A 89 7.43 14.20 25.80
N GLU A 90 6.33 14.48 26.49
CA GLU A 90 6.37 15.24 27.74
C GLU A 90 6.99 14.38 28.85
N CYS A 91 6.57 13.12 28.97
CA CYS A 91 7.14 12.19 29.93
C CYS A 91 8.65 12.01 29.76
N GLN A 92 9.13 11.90 28.52
CA GLN A 92 10.56 11.77 28.22
C GLN A 92 11.37 13.04 28.51
N ALA A 93 10.75 14.21 28.51
CA ALA A 93 11.42 15.47 28.76
C ALA A 93 11.58 15.76 30.28
N ILE A 94 11.07 14.88 31.14
CA ILE A 94 11.17 15.02 32.59
C ILE A 94 12.56 14.61 33.04
N GLU A 95 13.34 15.60 33.46
CA GLU A 95 14.61 15.44 34.17
C GLU A 95 14.68 16.46 35.32
N TYR A 96 15.07 16.00 36.50
CA TYR A 96 15.25 16.84 37.68
C TYR A 96 16.49 16.41 38.45
N ASP A 97 17.36 17.36 38.74
CA ASP A 97 18.59 17.11 39.50
C ASP A 97 18.31 17.15 41.01
N LEU A 98 18.50 16.02 41.69
CA LEU A 98 18.43 15.89 43.15
C LEU A 98 19.79 16.19 43.83
N GLY A 99 20.79 16.65 43.07
CA GLY A 99 22.15 16.98 43.51
C GLY A 99 23.09 15.77 43.48
N ASN A 100 22.68 14.64 44.07
CA ASN A 100 23.46 13.40 44.08
C ASN A 100 23.07 12.42 42.95
N ARG A 101 21.86 12.55 42.41
CA ARG A 101 21.31 11.71 41.34
C ARG A 101 20.24 12.47 40.54
N THR A 102 19.95 12.02 39.34
CA THR A 102 18.94 12.62 38.46
C THR A 102 17.66 11.81 38.49
N PHE A 103 16.53 12.43 38.84
CA PHE A 103 15.20 11.87 38.64
C PHE A 103 14.79 12.09 37.19
N ALA A 104 14.40 11.03 36.47
CA ALA A 104 13.96 11.13 35.08
C ALA A 104 12.67 10.34 34.86
N GLY A 105 11.82 10.80 33.95
CA GLY A 105 10.61 10.09 33.55
C GLY A 105 10.88 9.01 32.49
N LYS A 106 10.12 7.93 32.52
CA LYS A 106 10.07 6.90 31.49
C LYS A 106 8.62 6.51 31.23
N TYR A 107 8.31 6.30 29.96
CA TYR A 107 6.95 6.03 29.50
C TYR A 107 6.71 4.52 29.47
N HIS A 108 5.60 4.07 30.02
CA HIS A 108 5.23 2.67 30.12
C HIS A 108 3.83 2.46 29.56
N HIS A 109 3.71 1.61 28.56
CA HIS A 109 2.45 1.16 28.00
C HIS A 109 1.97 -0.08 28.77
N VAL A 110 0.82 0.00 29.42
CA VAL A 110 0.30 -1.07 30.27
C VAL A 110 -1.00 -1.59 29.68
N ILE A 111 -1.02 -2.90 29.40
CA ILE A 111 -2.22 -3.63 28.96
C ILE A 111 -2.72 -4.45 30.15
N PHE A 112 -4.00 -4.30 30.48
CA PHE A 112 -4.62 -4.97 31.62
C PHE A 112 -6.07 -5.35 31.32
N VAL A 113 -6.63 -6.31 32.05
CA VAL A 113 -8.04 -6.72 31.94
C VAL A 113 -8.76 -6.43 33.25
N LEU A 114 -9.98 -5.89 33.16
CA LEU A 114 -10.87 -5.70 34.30
C LEU A 114 -11.50 -7.06 34.67
N GLY A 115 -10.99 -7.71 35.72
CA GLY A 115 -11.42 -9.04 36.13
C GLY A 115 -12.69 -9.07 36.99
N GLY A 116 -13.50 -10.09 36.75
CA GLY A 116 -14.32 -10.77 37.77
C GLY A 116 -13.67 -12.10 38.17
N ALA A 117 -14.10 -12.71 39.28
CA ALA A 117 -13.43 -13.83 39.98
C ALA A 117 -13.08 -15.11 39.15
N ASN A 118 -13.41 -15.18 37.85
CA ASN A 118 -13.19 -16.35 36.99
C ASN A 118 -12.38 -16.08 35.70
N GLU A 119 -11.97 -14.83 35.39
CA GLU A 119 -11.09 -14.57 34.24
C GLU A 119 -9.63 -14.61 34.71
N THR A 120 -8.88 -15.64 34.31
CA THR A 120 -7.47 -15.83 34.66
C THR A 120 -6.52 -15.63 33.47
N THR A 121 -7.05 -15.19 32.33
CA THR A 121 -6.30 -15.11 31.08
C THR A 121 -6.48 -13.77 30.38
N CYS A 122 -5.40 -13.29 29.78
CA CYS A 122 -5.38 -12.11 28.92
C CYS A 122 -6.07 -12.39 27.58
N ALA A 123 -7.40 -12.41 27.59
CA ALA A 123 -8.19 -12.48 26.38
C ALA A 123 -8.27 -11.09 25.72
N SER A 124 -7.86 -10.99 24.46
CA SER A 124 -7.69 -9.71 23.73
C SER A 124 -8.95 -8.85 23.62
N THR A 125 -10.14 -9.41 23.85
CA THR A 125 -11.43 -8.73 23.63
C THR A 125 -11.90 -7.85 24.80
N SER A 126 -11.24 -7.91 25.95
CA SER A 126 -11.57 -7.13 27.16
C SER A 126 -10.38 -6.34 27.72
N ALA A 127 -9.27 -6.27 26.97
CA ALA A 127 -8.08 -5.55 27.39
C ALA A 127 -8.28 -4.03 27.31
N PHE A 128 -7.89 -3.37 28.39
CA PHE A 128 -7.71 -1.94 28.51
C PHE A 128 -6.22 -1.62 28.42
N THR A 129 -5.94 -0.43 27.93
CA THR A 129 -4.61 0.08 27.75
C THR A 129 -4.52 1.43 28.41
N ILE A 130 -3.49 1.64 29.22
CA ILE A 130 -3.15 2.93 29.80
C ILE A 130 -1.66 3.16 29.69
N ASP A 131 -1.27 4.37 29.31
CA ASP A 131 0.13 4.76 29.36
C ASP A 131 0.45 5.49 30.66
N LEU A 132 1.56 5.16 31.29
CA LEU A 132 2.00 5.74 32.55
C LEU A 132 3.37 6.36 32.40
N CYS A 133 3.56 7.56 32.95
CA CYS A 133 4.87 8.13 33.13
C CYS A 133 5.34 7.83 34.56
N LEU A 134 6.40 7.04 34.69
CA LEU A 134 6.95 6.62 35.97
C LEU A 134 8.47 6.87 36.00
N PRO A 135 9.13 6.81 37.17
CA PRO A 135 10.56 7.01 37.25
C PRO A 135 11.35 6.03 36.37
N LYS A 136 12.36 6.54 35.67
CA LYS A 136 13.20 5.77 34.73
C LYS A 136 13.95 4.61 35.38
N THR A 137 14.17 4.69 36.68
CA THR A 137 14.76 3.65 37.52
C THR A 137 13.89 2.40 37.62
N CYS A 138 12.59 2.49 37.37
CA CYS A 138 11.68 1.37 37.41
C CYS A 138 11.71 0.52 36.13
N SER A 139 11.88 -0.79 36.31
CA SER A 139 11.80 -1.78 35.24
C SER A 139 10.35 -2.15 34.90
N ALA A 140 10.12 -2.80 33.76
CA ALA A 140 8.78 -3.28 33.40
C ALA A 140 8.18 -4.23 34.47
N ALA A 141 9.02 -5.03 35.13
CA ALA A 141 8.61 -5.92 36.21
C ALA A 141 8.24 -5.15 37.50
N ASP A 142 8.94 -4.04 37.77
CA ASP A 142 8.57 -3.15 38.89
C ASP A 142 7.20 -2.52 38.63
N ILE A 143 6.93 -2.08 37.39
CA ILE A 143 5.63 -1.50 37.01
C ILE A 143 4.51 -2.54 37.11
N GLU A 144 4.74 -3.76 36.63
CA GLU A 144 3.79 -4.86 36.78
C GLU A 144 3.46 -5.12 38.27
N THR A 145 4.47 -5.07 39.14
CA THR A 145 4.29 -5.22 40.60
C THR A 145 3.47 -4.08 41.19
N ILE A 146 3.77 -2.83 40.81
CA ILE A 146 3.02 -1.63 41.25
C ILE A 146 1.55 -1.74 40.84
N VAL A 147 1.28 -2.05 39.58
CA VAL A 147 -0.07 -2.10 39.03
C VAL A 147 -0.89 -3.24 39.65
N ASN A 148 -0.31 -4.44 39.78
CA ASN A 148 -0.96 -5.58 40.44
C ASN A 148 -1.25 -5.31 41.93
N GLY A 149 -0.44 -4.48 42.60
CA GLY A 149 -0.67 -4.11 44.01
C GLY A 149 -1.90 -3.24 44.24
N ILE A 150 -2.28 -2.43 43.24
CA ILE A 150 -3.40 -1.46 43.33
C ILE A 150 -4.74 -2.16 43.13
N SER A 151 -4.79 -3.14 42.25
CA SER A 151 -6.04 -3.78 41.86
C SER A 151 -5.99 -5.28 42.06
N LYS A 152 -6.57 -5.74 43.18
CA LYS A 152 -6.78 -7.18 43.46
C LYS A 152 -7.69 -7.88 42.44
N SER A 153 -8.36 -7.12 41.58
CA SER A 153 -9.33 -7.57 40.58
C SER A 153 -8.87 -7.41 39.14
N GLU A 154 -7.72 -6.77 38.88
CA GLU A 154 -7.22 -6.59 37.51
C GLU A 154 -6.02 -7.49 37.26
N ILE A 155 -5.91 -7.95 36.01
CA ILE A 155 -4.79 -8.78 35.58
C ILE A 155 -3.96 -7.94 34.61
N VAL A 156 -2.73 -7.62 35.00
CA VAL A 156 -1.75 -7.05 34.07
C VAL A 156 -1.35 -8.12 33.07
N CYS A 157 -1.47 -7.78 31.80
CA CYS A 157 -1.16 -8.68 30.70
C CYS A 157 0.22 -8.46 30.15
N GLU A 158 0.58 -7.19 29.95
CA GLU A 158 1.85 -6.81 29.38
C GLU A 158 2.20 -5.39 29.80
N VAL A 159 3.47 -5.18 30.14
CA VAL A 159 4.05 -3.85 30.34
C VAL A 159 5.19 -3.65 29.36
N GLN A 160 5.09 -2.63 28.52
CA GLN A 160 6.14 -2.24 27.59
C GLN A 160 6.73 -0.88 27.99
N SER A 161 8.04 -0.81 28.15
CA SER A 161 8.72 0.47 28.43
C SER A 161 9.22 1.11 27.14
N LEU A 162 8.85 2.37 26.90
CA LEU A 162 9.20 3.13 25.70
C LEU A 162 10.12 4.32 26.04
N PRO A 163 11.02 4.72 25.11
CA PRO A 163 11.26 4.10 23.82
C PRO A 163 12.05 2.81 24.00
N ARG A 164 11.84 1.83 23.12
CA ARG A 164 12.74 0.67 23.09
C ARG A 164 14.14 1.15 22.72
N GLU A 165 15.13 0.69 23.48
CA GLU A 165 16.53 0.94 23.15
C GLU A 165 16.87 0.24 21.84
N ALA A 166 16.78 0.97 20.73
CA ALA A 166 17.22 0.43 19.46
C ALA A 166 18.73 0.58 19.30
N HIS A 167 19.38 -0.55 19.13
CA HIS A 167 20.79 -0.62 18.79
C HIS A 167 20.94 -0.86 17.29
N ALA A 168 21.77 -0.03 16.64
CA ALA A 168 22.16 -0.26 15.26
C ALA A 168 23.01 -1.54 15.20
N ASN A 169 22.43 -2.61 14.64
CA ASN A 169 23.13 -3.87 14.47
C ASN A 169 23.83 -3.92 13.10
N ALA A 170 24.54 -5.02 12.81
CA ALA A 170 25.19 -5.22 11.52
C ALA A 170 24.20 -5.09 10.34
N GLY A 171 22.97 -5.58 10.49
CA GLY A 171 21.92 -5.46 9.48
C GLY A 171 21.54 -4.01 9.17
N THR A 172 21.49 -3.14 10.18
CA THR A 172 21.26 -1.70 10.01
C THR A 172 22.35 -1.07 9.14
N TRP A 173 23.62 -1.28 9.49
CA TRP A 173 24.75 -0.71 8.75
C TRP A 173 24.87 -1.26 7.33
N ILE A 174 24.65 -2.56 7.14
CA ILE A 174 24.63 -3.19 5.81
C ILE A 174 23.53 -2.57 4.94
N THR A 175 22.32 -2.43 5.49
CA THR A 175 21.19 -1.88 4.74
C THR A 175 21.42 -0.42 4.37
N LEU A 176 21.89 0.41 5.30
CA LEU A 176 22.26 1.80 5.05
C LEU A 176 23.39 1.91 4.01
N GLY A 177 24.40 1.04 4.10
CA GLY A 177 25.48 0.97 3.12
C GLY A 177 25.00 0.66 1.71
N ILE A 178 24.11 -0.33 1.54
CA ILE A 178 23.54 -0.68 0.23
C ILE A 178 22.71 0.49 -0.33
N ILE A 179 21.85 1.10 0.50
CA ILE A 179 21.05 2.25 0.07
C ILE A 179 21.97 3.41 -0.34
N ALA A 180 22.98 3.74 0.47
CA ALA A 180 23.92 4.82 0.18
C ALA A 180 24.68 4.58 -1.14
N VAL A 181 25.15 3.35 -1.39
CA VAL A 181 25.83 2.98 -2.64
C VAL A 181 24.90 3.13 -3.84
N VAL A 182 23.68 2.60 -3.77
CA VAL A 182 22.72 2.70 -4.89
C VAL A 182 22.35 4.17 -5.16
N LEU A 183 22.16 4.99 -4.13
CA LEU A 183 21.88 6.41 -4.29
C LEU A 183 23.09 7.17 -4.85
N PHE A 184 24.30 6.85 -4.41
CA PHE A 184 25.52 7.42 -4.97
C PHE A 184 25.65 7.09 -6.47
N LEU A 185 25.47 5.82 -6.85
CA LEU A 185 25.45 5.40 -8.26
C LEU A 185 24.34 6.13 -9.03
N GLY A 186 23.15 6.25 -8.44
CA GLY A 186 22.02 6.88 -9.08
C GLY A 186 22.18 8.39 -9.31
N VAL A 187 22.73 9.11 -8.33
CA VAL A 187 23.02 10.56 -8.45
C VAL A 187 24.11 10.78 -9.48
N THR A 188 25.24 10.08 -9.37
CA THR A 188 26.37 10.24 -10.30
C THR A 188 25.99 9.87 -11.74
N ALA A 189 25.23 8.79 -11.94
CA ALA A 189 24.71 8.41 -13.25
C ALA A 189 23.70 9.43 -13.80
N SER A 190 22.89 10.05 -12.94
CA SER A 190 21.95 11.10 -13.35
C SER A 190 22.66 12.37 -13.81
N VAL A 191 23.71 12.79 -13.10
CA VAL A 191 24.55 13.94 -13.50
C VAL A 191 25.16 13.67 -14.88
N PHE A 192 25.68 12.47 -15.12
CA PHE A 192 26.22 12.10 -16.43
C PHE A 192 25.15 12.07 -17.53
N ASP A 193 24.00 11.43 -17.28
CA ASP A 193 22.92 11.34 -18.25
C ASP A 193 22.33 12.71 -18.62
N TYR A 194 22.30 13.65 -17.68
CA TYR A 194 21.78 14.99 -17.92
C TYR A 194 22.79 15.92 -18.60
N PHE A 195 24.02 15.99 -18.10
CA PHE A 195 25.02 16.97 -18.56
C PHE A 195 25.95 16.46 -19.66
N VAL A 196 26.31 15.17 -19.68
CA VAL A 196 27.39 14.65 -20.54
C VAL A 196 26.84 13.84 -21.71
N LEU A 197 25.86 12.97 -21.46
CA LEU A 197 25.30 12.08 -22.46
C LEU A 197 24.77 12.79 -23.73
N PRO A 198 24.11 13.97 -23.67
CA PRO A 198 23.64 14.64 -24.87
C PRO A 198 24.76 14.95 -25.88
N TYR A 199 25.96 15.26 -25.38
CA TYR A 199 27.12 15.59 -26.21
C TYR A 199 27.92 14.36 -26.63
N HIS A 200 28.00 13.33 -25.78
CA HIS A 200 28.81 12.13 -26.02
C HIS A 200 28.01 10.92 -26.51
N LYS A 201 26.75 11.09 -26.94
CA LYS A 201 25.84 9.98 -27.30
C LYS A 201 26.41 9.00 -28.33
N HIS A 202 27.26 9.49 -29.23
CA HIS A 202 27.86 8.70 -30.32
C HIS A 202 29.20 8.07 -29.95
N GLU A 203 29.74 8.37 -28.77
CA GLU A 203 31.04 7.87 -28.35
C GLU A 203 30.98 6.37 -27.99
N PRO A 204 32.01 5.58 -28.36
CA PRO A 204 32.00 4.14 -28.15
C PRO A 204 31.99 3.75 -26.67
N TYR A 205 32.60 4.55 -25.79
CA TYR A 205 32.66 4.28 -24.36
C TYR A 205 31.27 4.33 -23.69
N VAL A 206 30.33 5.12 -24.23
CA VAL A 206 28.94 5.22 -23.73
C VAL A 206 28.20 3.89 -23.86
N ASN A 207 28.58 3.08 -24.85
CA ASN A 207 28.03 1.75 -25.09
C ASN A 207 28.86 0.63 -24.44
N SER A 208 29.89 0.94 -23.66
CA SER A 208 30.63 -0.07 -22.90
C SER A 208 29.73 -0.75 -21.86
N PHE A 209 30.02 -2.01 -21.53
CA PHE A 209 29.22 -2.79 -20.58
C PHE A 209 29.14 -2.12 -19.19
N LEU A 210 30.28 -1.68 -18.64
CA LEU A 210 30.33 -1.02 -17.33
C LEU A 210 29.54 0.29 -17.32
N MET A 211 29.66 1.10 -18.38
CA MET A 211 28.92 2.36 -18.50
C MET A 211 27.41 2.11 -18.57
N GLN A 212 26.95 1.08 -19.29
CA GLN A 212 25.54 0.71 -19.32
C GLN A 212 25.04 0.23 -17.94
N CYS A 213 25.83 -0.57 -17.22
CA CYS A 213 25.49 -1.06 -15.88
C CYS A 213 25.43 0.08 -14.84
N TRP A 214 26.30 1.07 -14.92
CA TRP A 214 26.22 2.23 -14.02
C TRP A 214 25.02 3.13 -14.38
N ARG A 215 24.84 3.43 -15.67
CA ARG A 215 23.73 4.25 -16.15
C ARG A 215 22.34 3.64 -15.95
N SER A 216 22.24 2.32 -15.73
CA SER A 216 20.94 1.72 -15.38
C SER A 216 20.36 2.29 -14.08
N PHE A 217 21.21 2.74 -13.15
CA PHE A 217 20.80 3.33 -11.88
C PHE A 217 20.44 4.83 -11.96
N SER A 218 20.60 5.48 -13.13
CA SER A 218 20.27 6.89 -13.32
C SER A 218 18.83 7.22 -12.90
N LEU A 219 18.69 7.92 -11.78
CA LEU A 219 17.40 8.38 -11.24
C LEU A 219 16.68 9.28 -12.24
N TYR A 220 17.39 10.20 -12.90
CA TYR A 220 16.81 11.07 -13.93
C TYR A 220 16.16 10.26 -15.06
N THR A 221 16.91 9.35 -15.68
CA THR A 221 16.40 8.53 -16.79
C THR A 221 15.28 7.60 -16.34
N ASN A 222 15.35 7.07 -15.12
CA ASN A 222 14.32 6.21 -14.56
C ASN A 222 13.00 6.97 -14.30
N VAL A 223 13.07 8.19 -13.74
CA VAL A 223 11.90 9.06 -13.55
C VAL A 223 11.29 9.46 -14.89
N VAL A 224 12.11 9.90 -15.86
CA VAL A 224 11.62 10.23 -17.21
C VAL A 224 10.92 9.04 -17.86
N GLU A 225 11.44 7.82 -17.68
CA GLU A 225 10.79 6.60 -18.20
C GLU A 225 9.44 6.34 -17.54
N ILE A 226 9.30 6.55 -16.22
CA ILE A 226 8.02 6.39 -15.51
C ILE A 226 6.95 7.29 -16.12
N PHE A 227 7.26 8.57 -16.34
CA PHE A 227 6.33 9.55 -16.89
C PHE A 227 6.17 9.49 -18.42
N ASN A 228 6.91 8.63 -19.13
CA ASN A 228 6.82 8.54 -20.58
C ASN A 228 5.55 7.83 -21.07
N THR A 229 4.63 8.59 -21.65
CA THR A 229 3.33 8.11 -22.15
C THR A 229 3.26 7.90 -23.66
N LYS A 230 4.34 8.17 -24.41
CA LYS A 230 4.36 8.07 -25.90
C LYS A 230 3.97 6.68 -26.45
N GLY A 231 4.06 5.64 -25.62
CA GLY A 231 3.72 4.27 -25.97
C GLY A 231 2.33 3.80 -25.52
N ALA A 232 1.54 4.62 -24.83
CA ALA A 232 0.31 4.18 -24.15
C ALA A 232 -0.70 3.49 -25.10
N ASN A 233 -0.96 4.12 -26.25
CA ASN A 233 -2.01 3.71 -27.18
C ASN A 233 -1.49 2.92 -28.38
N LYS A 234 -0.32 2.28 -28.28
CA LYS A 234 0.23 1.47 -29.37
C LYS A 234 -0.63 0.22 -29.60
N PRO A 235 -0.89 -0.17 -30.86
CA PRO A 235 -1.61 -1.41 -31.17
C PRO A 235 -0.95 -2.62 -30.52
N GLY A 236 -1.73 -3.44 -29.81
CA GLY A 236 -1.25 -4.62 -29.09
C GLY A 236 -0.87 -4.38 -27.63
N ASN A 237 -1.06 -3.16 -27.10
CA ASN A 237 -1.09 -2.90 -25.67
C ASN A 237 -2.52 -3.07 -25.12
N ILE A 238 -2.62 -3.43 -23.84
CA ILE A 238 -3.89 -3.57 -23.14
C ILE A 238 -4.10 -2.30 -22.32
N GLY A 239 -4.70 -1.28 -22.96
CA GLY A 239 -4.85 0.07 -22.42
C GLY A 239 -5.40 0.16 -20.97
N PRO A 240 -6.50 -0.52 -20.63
CA PRO A 240 -7.16 -0.38 -19.32
C PRO A 240 -6.34 -0.82 -18.10
N ILE A 241 -5.27 -1.58 -18.29
CA ILE A 241 -4.52 -2.22 -17.19
C ILE A 241 -3.95 -1.18 -16.22
N HIS A 242 -3.44 -0.06 -16.72
CA HIS A 242 -2.85 0.97 -15.87
C HIS A 242 -3.90 1.66 -14.97
N CYS A 243 -5.08 1.95 -15.51
CA CYS A 243 -6.21 2.48 -14.75
C CYS A 243 -6.64 1.52 -13.64
N MET A 244 -6.80 0.23 -13.97
CA MET A 244 -7.19 -0.79 -12.99
C MET A 244 -6.17 -0.91 -11.86
N ARG A 245 -4.86 -0.88 -12.17
CA ARG A 245 -3.80 -0.89 -11.15
C ARG A 245 -3.89 0.28 -10.18
N PHE A 246 -4.15 1.48 -10.70
CA PHE A 246 -4.23 2.67 -9.87
C PHE A 246 -5.40 2.57 -8.88
N PHE A 247 -6.62 2.31 -9.37
CA PHE A 247 -7.79 2.22 -8.49
C PHE A 247 -7.69 1.05 -7.50
N SER A 248 -7.19 -0.11 -7.93
CA SER A 248 -6.92 -1.23 -7.01
C SER A 248 -5.88 -0.86 -5.95
N MET A 249 -4.82 -0.11 -6.30
CA MET A 249 -3.83 0.33 -5.32
C MET A 249 -4.40 1.35 -4.33
N CYS A 250 -5.17 2.34 -4.79
CA CYS A 250 -5.88 3.27 -3.91
C CYS A 250 -6.80 2.52 -2.94
N TRP A 251 -7.47 1.48 -3.43
CA TRP A 251 -8.35 0.64 -2.62
C TRP A 251 -7.58 -0.16 -1.56
N VAL A 252 -6.39 -0.70 -1.91
CA VAL A 252 -5.48 -1.34 -0.94
C VAL A 252 -5.02 -0.36 0.14
N VAL A 253 -4.55 0.83 -0.24
CA VAL A 253 -4.10 1.84 0.74
C VAL A 253 -5.26 2.26 1.64
N MET A 254 -6.44 2.50 1.06
CA MET A 254 -7.64 2.83 1.82
C MET A 254 -7.99 1.73 2.83
N GLY A 255 -8.02 0.46 2.44
CA GLY A 255 -8.32 -0.66 3.35
C GLY A 255 -7.37 -0.71 4.55
N HIS A 256 -6.05 -0.59 4.33
CA HIS A 256 -5.08 -0.61 5.42
C HIS A 256 -5.12 0.65 6.28
N ALA A 257 -5.26 1.83 5.69
CA ALA A 257 -5.40 3.09 6.42
C ALA A 257 -6.60 3.03 7.39
N LEU A 258 -7.70 2.43 6.95
CA LEU A 258 -8.91 2.26 7.76
C LEU A 258 -8.70 1.32 8.95
N ILE A 259 -7.98 0.21 8.76
CA ILE A 259 -7.66 -0.73 9.84
C ILE A 259 -6.81 -0.01 10.90
N PHE A 260 -5.71 0.63 10.51
CA PHE A 260 -4.83 1.32 11.47
C PHE A 260 -5.49 2.55 12.13
N TYR A 261 -6.34 3.27 11.41
CA TYR A 261 -7.09 4.38 11.98
C TYR A 261 -8.07 3.90 13.06
N MET A 262 -8.76 2.79 12.82
CA MET A 262 -9.69 2.20 13.77
C MET A 262 -8.98 1.73 15.05
N GLU A 263 -7.81 1.10 14.91
CA GLU A 263 -7.02 0.59 16.05
C GLU A 263 -6.58 1.68 17.03
N LEU A 264 -6.50 2.94 16.59
CA LEU A 264 -6.07 4.09 17.38
C LEU A 264 -7.20 5.08 17.65
N SER A 265 -8.44 4.74 17.30
CA SER A 265 -9.60 5.57 17.52
C SER A 265 -10.11 5.41 18.95
N ILE A 266 -10.50 6.51 19.61
CA ILE A 266 -11.15 6.47 20.94
C ILE A 266 -12.64 6.14 20.88
N ASN A 267 -13.25 6.12 19.69
CA ASN A 267 -14.66 5.75 19.50
C ASN A 267 -14.82 4.70 18.38
N PRO A 268 -14.16 3.53 18.51
CA PRO A 268 -14.17 2.51 17.47
C PRO A 268 -15.57 1.99 17.16
N LEU A 269 -16.52 2.01 18.12
CA LEU A 269 -17.89 1.56 17.87
C LEU A 269 -18.65 2.44 16.86
N ASN A 270 -18.38 3.74 16.79
CA ASN A 270 -18.98 4.60 15.77
C ASN A 270 -18.52 4.20 14.36
N PHE A 271 -17.27 3.75 14.24
CA PHE A 271 -16.73 3.24 12.98
C PHE A 271 -17.32 1.87 12.63
N VAL A 272 -17.49 0.99 13.61
CA VAL A 272 -18.18 -0.31 13.48
C VAL A 272 -19.62 -0.08 13.00
N ASP A 273 -20.33 0.90 13.54
CA ASP A 273 -21.69 1.25 13.10
C ASP A 273 -21.71 1.77 11.67
N MET A 274 -20.71 2.55 11.26
CA MET A 274 -20.56 2.99 9.88
C MET A 274 -20.43 1.80 8.91
N GLN A 275 -19.69 0.74 9.27
CA GLN A 275 -19.49 -0.44 8.43
C GLN A 275 -20.78 -1.21 8.12
N LYS A 276 -21.85 -1.03 8.91
CA LYS A 276 -23.18 -1.65 8.72
C LYS A 276 -23.93 -1.07 7.53
N HIS A 277 -23.57 0.14 7.08
CA HIS A 277 -24.20 0.75 5.92
C HIS A 277 -23.78 0.03 4.63
N ARG A 278 -24.74 -0.20 3.72
CA ARG A 278 -24.50 -0.99 2.50
C ARG A 278 -23.36 -0.43 1.64
N ILE A 279 -23.21 0.90 1.54
CA ILE A 279 -22.16 1.53 0.74
C ILE A 279 -20.74 1.19 1.22
N PHE A 280 -20.59 0.85 2.51
CA PHE A 280 -19.32 0.39 3.09
C PHE A 280 -18.94 -1.02 2.65
N GLY A 281 -19.80 -1.72 1.91
CA GLY A 281 -19.44 -2.96 1.21
C GLY A 281 -18.20 -2.83 0.33
N ILE A 282 -17.93 -1.63 -0.24
CA ILE A 282 -16.68 -1.35 -0.97
C ILE A 282 -15.47 -1.47 -0.04
N ILE A 283 -15.56 -1.00 1.18
CA ILE A 283 -14.46 -1.04 2.16
C ILE A 283 -14.34 -2.44 2.77
N ASN A 284 -15.46 -3.00 3.22
CA ASN A 284 -15.47 -4.28 3.92
C ASN A 284 -15.05 -5.44 3.01
N ASN A 285 -15.29 -5.34 1.69
CA ASN A 285 -14.82 -6.31 0.70
C ASN A 285 -13.62 -5.79 -0.11
N SER A 286 -12.77 -4.96 0.50
CA SER A 286 -11.56 -4.42 -0.16
C SER A 286 -10.57 -5.48 -0.63
N PHE A 287 -10.71 -6.72 -0.18
CA PHE A 287 -9.97 -7.90 -0.63
C PHE A 287 -10.06 -8.18 -2.15
N PHE A 288 -11.10 -7.71 -2.84
CA PHE A 288 -11.17 -7.86 -4.30
C PHE A 288 -10.15 -6.97 -5.04
N SER A 289 -9.57 -5.97 -4.38
CA SER A 289 -8.48 -5.16 -4.93
C SER A 289 -7.25 -6.01 -5.28
N VAL A 290 -6.86 -6.94 -4.39
CA VAL A 290 -5.74 -7.86 -4.62
C VAL A 290 -6.09 -8.95 -5.63
N ASP A 291 -7.37 -9.37 -5.71
CA ASP A 291 -7.84 -10.27 -6.77
C ASP A 291 -7.69 -9.66 -8.17
N THR A 292 -7.89 -8.33 -8.31
CA THR A 292 -7.59 -7.63 -9.55
C THR A 292 -6.13 -7.76 -9.94
N PHE A 293 -5.19 -7.66 -8.99
CA PHE A 293 -3.77 -7.82 -9.29
C PHE A 293 -3.42 -9.27 -9.66
N PHE A 294 -3.94 -10.28 -8.94
CA PHE A 294 -3.76 -11.69 -9.33
C PHE A 294 -4.29 -11.99 -10.73
N TRP A 295 -5.48 -11.47 -11.06
CA TRP A 295 -6.06 -11.57 -12.40
C TRP A 295 -5.16 -10.92 -13.47
N GLN A 296 -4.64 -9.72 -13.20
CA GLN A 296 -3.71 -9.04 -14.11
C GLN A 296 -2.40 -9.82 -14.31
N SER A 297 -1.85 -10.40 -13.24
CA SER A 297 -0.64 -11.25 -13.31
C SER A 297 -0.85 -12.41 -14.28
N GLY A 298 -1.95 -13.17 -14.13
CA GLY A 298 -2.28 -14.28 -15.03
C GLY A 298 -2.50 -13.85 -16.48
N LEU A 299 -3.23 -12.75 -16.69
CA LEU A 299 -3.52 -12.18 -18.01
C LEU A 299 -2.26 -11.75 -18.75
N LEU A 300 -1.44 -10.91 -18.12
CA LEU A 300 -0.23 -10.38 -18.75
C LEU A 300 0.80 -11.47 -19.00
N LEU A 301 0.95 -12.41 -18.06
CA LEU A 301 1.80 -13.57 -18.22
C LEU A 301 1.46 -14.34 -19.49
N THR A 302 0.20 -14.74 -19.63
CA THR A 302 -0.22 -15.60 -20.72
C THR A 302 -0.23 -14.85 -22.06
N PHE A 303 -0.64 -13.58 -22.05
CA PHE A 303 -0.63 -12.72 -23.24
C PHE A 303 0.79 -12.55 -23.81
N VAL A 304 1.76 -12.23 -22.97
CA VAL A 304 3.17 -12.05 -23.38
C VAL A 304 3.82 -13.37 -23.76
N TRP A 305 3.60 -14.42 -22.97
CA TRP A 305 4.19 -15.74 -23.24
C TRP A 305 3.71 -16.32 -24.57
N LEU A 306 2.39 -16.27 -24.85
CA LEU A 306 1.83 -16.73 -26.12
C LEU A 306 2.32 -15.90 -27.31
N LYS A 307 2.58 -14.60 -27.13
CA LYS A 307 3.20 -13.76 -28.16
C LYS A 307 4.60 -14.26 -28.51
N LYS A 308 5.44 -14.58 -27.51
CA LYS A 308 6.77 -15.16 -27.72
C LYS A 308 6.69 -16.57 -28.33
N TYR A 309 5.75 -17.40 -27.86
CA TYR A 309 5.55 -18.76 -28.38
C TYR A 309 5.18 -18.77 -29.87
N LYS A 310 4.32 -17.83 -30.31
CA LYS A 310 3.98 -17.66 -31.73
C LYS A 310 5.16 -17.22 -32.60
N GLN A 311 6.11 -16.49 -32.02
CA GLN A 311 7.31 -16.03 -32.73
C GLN A 311 8.35 -17.15 -32.87
N ASN A 312 8.64 -17.89 -31.79
CA ASN A 312 9.61 -18.99 -31.83
C ASN A 312 9.26 -20.10 -30.83
N LYS A 313 8.60 -21.16 -31.32
CA LYS A 313 8.13 -22.28 -30.49
C LYS A 313 9.27 -23.06 -29.84
N GLN A 314 10.31 -23.41 -30.61
CA GLN A 314 11.43 -24.23 -30.14
C GLN A 314 12.21 -23.52 -29.03
N GLN A 315 12.43 -22.21 -29.18
CA GLN A 315 13.13 -21.42 -28.17
C GLN A 315 12.33 -21.37 -26.86
N VAL A 316 11.03 -21.07 -26.92
CA VAL A 316 10.19 -20.91 -25.71
C VAL A 316 10.00 -22.23 -24.96
N MET A 317 10.00 -23.36 -25.66
CA MET A 317 9.86 -24.69 -25.05
C MET A 317 11.18 -25.29 -24.56
N SER A 318 12.32 -24.64 -24.82
CA SER A 318 13.63 -25.13 -24.36
C SER A 318 13.76 -25.07 -22.83
N VAL A 319 14.54 -25.99 -22.26
CA VAL A 319 14.84 -26.03 -20.81
C VAL A 319 15.45 -24.70 -20.36
N GLN A 320 16.35 -24.12 -21.15
CA GLN A 320 16.98 -22.83 -20.86
C GLN A 320 15.95 -21.70 -20.79
N ALA A 321 14.94 -21.68 -21.66
CA ALA A 321 13.90 -20.66 -21.61
C ALA A 321 13.00 -20.78 -20.37
N TRP A 322 12.73 -22.00 -19.88
CA TRP A 322 11.99 -22.22 -18.64
C TRP A 322 12.80 -21.85 -17.39
N ILE A 323 14.10 -22.15 -17.35
CA ILE A 323 14.97 -21.67 -16.27
C ILE A 323 14.97 -20.13 -16.27
N LEU A 324 15.19 -19.53 -17.44
CA LEU A 324 15.25 -18.09 -17.62
C LEU A 324 13.88 -17.42 -17.33
N PHE A 325 12.77 -18.10 -17.57
CA PHE A 325 11.41 -17.65 -17.21
C PHE A 325 11.26 -17.39 -15.71
N TYR A 326 11.80 -18.27 -14.85
CA TYR A 326 11.80 -18.08 -13.40
C TYR A 326 12.82 -17.04 -12.94
N VAL A 327 14.06 -17.14 -13.44
CA VAL A 327 15.14 -16.23 -13.09
C VAL A 327 14.76 -14.78 -13.41
N HIS A 328 14.20 -14.52 -14.59
CA HIS A 328 13.72 -13.19 -14.97
C HIS A 328 12.71 -12.63 -13.97
N ARG A 329 11.76 -13.44 -13.51
CA ARG A 329 10.73 -12.94 -12.59
C ARG A 329 11.30 -12.63 -11.21
N ILE A 330 12.14 -13.52 -10.67
CA ILE A 330 12.79 -13.34 -9.37
C ILE A 330 13.68 -12.10 -9.43
N VAL A 331 14.59 -11.99 -10.40
CA VAL A 331 15.51 -10.84 -10.51
C VAL A 331 14.77 -9.52 -10.75
N ARG A 332 13.61 -9.54 -11.41
CA ARG A 332 12.79 -8.34 -11.61
C ARG A 332 12.09 -7.86 -10.33
N LEU A 333 11.56 -8.76 -9.50
CA LEU A 333 10.74 -8.41 -8.33
C LEU A 333 11.58 -8.32 -7.04
N SER A 334 12.47 -9.29 -6.84
CA SER A 334 13.20 -9.49 -5.60
C SER A 334 14.03 -8.31 -5.12
N PRO A 335 14.80 -7.57 -5.95
CA PRO A 335 15.70 -6.53 -5.44
C PRO A 335 14.96 -5.43 -4.68
N ALA A 336 13.89 -4.88 -5.28
CA ALA A 336 13.09 -3.85 -4.64
C ALA A 336 12.34 -4.38 -3.41
N TYR A 337 11.86 -5.63 -3.46
CA TYR A 337 11.17 -6.28 -2.35
C TYR A 337 12.10 -6.56 -1.16
N TYR A 338 13.26 -7.17 -1.40
CA TYR A 338 14.24 -7.50 -0.37
C TYR A 338 14.77 -6.25 0.33
N LEU A 339 14.98 -5.17 -0.41
CA LEU A 339 15.36 -3.89 0.18
C LEU A 339 14.26 -3.28 1.05
N VAL A 340 12.98 -3.47 0.72
CA VAL A 340 11.89 -3.02 1.61
C VAL A 340 11.88 -3.85 2.88
N ILE A 341 12.01 -5.18 2.79
CA ILE A 341 12.05 -6.05 3.97
C ILE A 341 13.26 -5.71 4.85
N ALA A 342 14.42 -5.47 4.24
CA ALA A 342 15.63 -5.05 4.94
C ALA A 342 15.45 -3.70 5.63
N PHE A 343 14.95 -2.70 4.91
CA PHE A 343 14.64 -1.39 5.45
C PHE A 343 13.63 -1.48 6.59
N TYR A 344 12.56 -2.26 6.40
CA TYR A 344 11.52 -2.44 7.41
C TYR A 344 12.08 -3.06 8.69
N THR A 345 12.86 -4.14 8.56
CA THR A 345 13.42 -4.91 9.67
C THR A 345 14.49 -4.16 10.45
N TRP A 346 15.46 -3.55 9.76
CA TRP A 346 16.68 -3.03 10.40
C TRP A 346 16.74 -1.52 10.54
N ILE A 347 15.81 -0.78 9.91
CA ILE A 347 15.77 0.68 9.97
C ILE A 347 14.43 1.17 10.51
N TYR A 348 13.31 0.79 9.88
CA TYR A 348 12.00 1.31 10.24
C TYR A 348 11.52 0.81 11.61
N MET A 349 11.52 -0.51 11.85
CA MET A 349 11.09 -1.05 13.14
C MET A 349 11.94 -0.59 14.33
N PRO A 350 13.28 -0.48 14.23
CA PRO A 350 14.06 -0.02 15.38
C PRO A 350 14.08 1.51 15.54
N PHE A 351 14.07 2.29 14.46
CA PHE A 351 14.28 3.75 14.52
C PHE A 351 13.06 4.58 14.09
N GLY A 352 12.24 4.06 13.19
CA GLY A 352 11.06 4.74 12.67
C GLY A 352 9.87 4.73 13.64
N THR A 353 9.71 3.67 14.43
CA THR A 353 8.56 3.50 15.34
C THR A 353 8.77 4.10 16.72
N LYS A 354 9.99 4.51 17.12
CA LYS A 354 10.33 4.95 18.49
C LYS A 354 9.43 6.03 19.10
N ASN A 355 8.83 6.87 18.25
CA ASN A 355 7.97 7.99 18.67
C ASN A 355 6.49 7.75 18.36
N MET A 356 6.15 6.54 17.92
CA MET A 356 4.83 6.19 17.42
C MET A 356 4.05 5.42 18.48
N VAL A 357 2.81 5.84 18.71
CA VAL A 357 1.85 5.10 19.55
C VAL A 357 1.68 3.66 19.05
N LEU A 358 1.80 3.43 17.73
CA LEU A 358 1.76 2.09 17.13
C LEU A 358 2.93 1.17 17.53
N ASP A 359 4.05 1.68 18.03
CA ASP A 359 5.16 0.81 18.45
C ASP A 359 4.77 -0.06 19.65
N ALA A 360 3.91 0.46 20.52
CA ALA A 360 3.41 -0.31 21.64
C ALA A 360 2.50 -1.48 21.19
N GLU A 361 1.69 -1.22 20.17
CA GLU A 361 0.66 -2.13 19.65
C GLU A 361 1.24 -3.15 18.64
N PHE A 362 2.25 -2.77 17.87
CA PHE A 362 2.78 -3.54 16.74
C PHE A 362 4.30 -3.69 16.74
N GLY A 363 5.01 -3.06 17.68
CA GLY A 363 6.45 -3.19 17.84
C GLY A 363 6.78 -4.54 18.42
N GLY A 364 7.47 -5.39 17.67
CA GLY A 364 7.93 -6.69 18.14
C GLY A 364 9.11 -7.20 17.32
N ASP A 365 9.90 -8.09 17.91
CA ASP A 365 11.10 -8.66 17.26
C ASP A 365 10.78 -9.73 16.19
N MET A 366 9.52 -9.81 15.73
CA MET A 366 9.09 -10.78 14.72
C MET A 366 9.94 -10.67 13.45
N CYS A 367 10.25 -9.45 13.01
CA CYS A 367 11.09 -9.23 11.85
C CYS A 367 12.53 -9.70 12.05
N ALA A 368 13.14 -9.44 13.21
CA ALA A 368 14.50 -9.89 13.49
C ALA A 368 14.62 -11.42 13.44
N LYS A 369 13.56 -12.15 13.84
CA LYS A 369 13.51 -13.61 13.84
C LYS A 369 13.12 -14.21 12.48
N ASN A 370 12.21 -13.58 11.73
CA ASN A 370 11.51 -14.21 10.61
C ASN A 370 11.70 -13.54 9.22
N TRP A 371 12.56 -12.51 9.09
CA TRP A 371 12.79 -11.82 7.81
C TRP A 371 13.21 -12.75 6.65
N TRP A 372 13.94 -13.83 6.92
CA TRP A 372 14.43 -14.76 5.90
C TRP A 372 13.30 -15.50 5.18
N VAL A 373 12.17 -15.71 5.85
CA VAL A 373 10.99 -16.37 5.27
C VAL A 373 10.41 -15.53 4.14
N ASN A 374 10.43 -14.21 4.28
CA ASN A 374 10.02 -13.26 3.25
C ASN A 374 10.91 -13.38 2.00
N PHE A 375 12.23 -13.58 2.16
CA PHE A 375 13.16 -13.69 1.03
C PHE A 375 12.89 -14.93 0.17
N LEU A 376 12.36 -15.99 0.79
CA LEU A 376 11.98 -17.24 0.14
C LEU A 376 10.56 -17.22 -0.44
N TYR A 377 9.79 -16.14 -0.27
CA TYR A 377 8.37 -16.06 -0.67
C TYR A 377 7.49 -17.13 0.00
N LEU A 378 7.74 -17.40 1.29
CA LEU A 378 7.05 -18.45 2.08
C LEU A 378 6.34 -17.93 3.33
N ASN A 379 6.23 -16.61 3.50
CA ASN A 379 5.69 -16.02 4.75
C ASN A 379 4.21 -16.31 4.97
N ASN A 380 3.46 -16.69 3.92
CA ASN A 380 2.07 -17.14 4.00
C ASN A 380 1.92 -18.64 4.29
N ALA A 381 3.02 -19.38 4.48
CA ALA A 381 3.00 -20.82 4.76
C ALA A 381 3.83 -21.19 6.01
N ILE A 382 4.98 -20.55 6.18
CA ILE A 382 5.90 -20.79 7.30
C ILE A 382 5.77 -19.62 8.29
N ARG A 383 5.63 -19.95 9.59
CA ARG A 383 5.52 -18.96 10.69
C ARG A 383 4.52 -17.84 10.39
N TYR A 384 3.38 -18.22 9.82
CA TYR A 384 2.36 -17.29 9.35
C TYR A 384 1.74 -16.42 10.45
N LYS A 385 1.81 -16.85 11.73
CA LYS A 385 1.36 -16.05 12.88
C LYS A 385 2.35 -14.94 13.27
N GLU A 386 3.60 -15.03 12.83
CA GLU A 386 4.70 -14.14 13.20
C GLU A 386 5.36 -13.54 11.94
N GLN A 387 4.55 -13.11 10.97
CA GLN A 387 5.05 -12.52 9.73
C GLN A 387 5.79 -11.21 10.00
N CYS A 388 6.96 -11.03 9.39
CA CYS A 388 7.69 -9.76 9.50
C CYS A 388 6.93 -8.61 8.82
N TYR A 389 6.57 -8.77 7.56
CA TYR A 389 5.90 -7.75 6.77
C TYR A 389 4.58 -8.30 6.24
N GLY A 390 3.50 -8.12 6.99
CA GLY A 390 2.22 -8.80 6.77
C GLY A 390 1.76 -8.76 5.30
N VAL A 391 1.75 -7.58 4.68
CA VAL A 391 1.30 -7.41 3.28
C VAL A 391 2.14 -8.17 2.24
N SER A 392 3.31 -8.70 2.58
CA SER A 392 4.10 -9.48 1.63
C SER A 392 3.48 -10.85 1.30
N TRP A 393 2.46 -11.31 2.04
CA TRP A 393 1.73 -12.55 1.75
C TRP A 393 1.26 -12.59 0.28
N TYR A 394 0.80 -11.46 -0.25
CA TYR A 394 0.31 -11.32 -1.62
C TYR A 394 1.39 -11.70 -2.63
N LEU A 395 2.61 -11.21 -2.40
CA LEU A 395 3.74 -11.43 -3.29
C LEU A 395 4.21 -12.88 -3.22
N SER A 396 4.16 -13.49 -2.02
CA SER A 396 4.41 -14.92 -1.82
C SER A 396 3.38 -15.78 -2.56
N ALA A 397 2.09 -15.48 -2.42
CA ALA A 397 1.02 -16.18 -3.14
C ALA A 397 1.13 -16.04 -4.67
N ASP A 398 1.46 -14.85 -5.17
CA ASP A 398 1.67 -14.57 -6.60
C ASP A 398 2.87 -15.35 -7.17
N MET A 399 3.98 -15.46 -6.41
CA MET A 399 5.12 -16.28 -6.80
C MET A 399 4.79 -17.78 -6.78
N GLN A 400 4.07 -18.25 -5.76
CA GLN A 400 3.64 -19.64 -5.66
C GLN A 400 2.73 -20.02 -6.83
N MET A 401 1.72 -19.20 -7.14
CA MET A 401 0.87 -19.42 -8.31
C MET A 401 1.67 -19.40 -9.62
N PHE A 402 2.66 -18.50 -9.75
CA PHE A 402 3.54 -18.45 -10.93
C PHE A 402 4.31 -19.74 -11.17
N ILE A 403 4.87 -20.34 -10.11
CA ILE A 403 5.62 -21.59 -10.19
C ILE A 403 4.78 -22.70 -10.81
N PHE A 404 3.47 -22.72 -10.56
CA PHE A 404 2.55 -23.71 -11.11
C PHE A 404 1.94 -23.35 -12.47
N THR A 405 2.24 -22.17 -13.03
CA THR A 405 1.71 -21.77 -14.36
C THR A 405 2.10 -22.67 -15.53
N PRO A 406 3.27 -23.35 -15.57
CA PRO A 406 3.58 -24.29 -16.65
C PRO A 406 2.55 -25.43 -16.77
N LEU A 407 1.89 -25.81 -15.67
CA LEU A 407 0.82 -26.82 -15.68
C LEU A 407 -0.30 -26.46 -16.66
N ILE A 408 -0.52 -25.17 -16.92
CA ILE A 408 -1.51 -24.69 -17.89
C ILE A 408 -0.84 -24.31 -19.21
N LEU A 409 0.33 -23.64 -19.17
CA LEU A 409 1.01 -23.16 -20.38
C LEU A 409 1.52 -24.29 -21.28
N ILE A 410 2.03 -25.39 -20.72
CA ILE A 410 2.55 -26.52 -21.51
C ILE A 410 1.41 -27.25 -22.25
N PRO A 411 0.31 -27.67 -21.59
CA PRO A 411 -0.82 -28.24 -22.33
C PRO A 411 -1.41 -27.27 -23.37
N LEU A 412 -1.45 -25.97 -23.06
CA LEU A 412 -1.89 -24.93 -23.99
C LEU A 412 -1.02 -24.85 -25.25
N ALA A 413 0.30 -25.04 -25.11
CA ALA A 413 1.24 -25.09 -26.25
C ALA A 413 1.10 -26.36 -27.08
N ILE A 414 0.72 -27.50 -26.48
CA ILE A 414 0.46 -28.74 -27.22
C ILE A 414 -0.80 -28.59 -28.05
N LYS A 415 -1.94 -28.36 -27.39
CA LYS A 415 -3.20 -27.99 -28.03
C LYS A 415 -3.98 -27.08 -27.11
N ARG A 416 -4.57 -26.04 -27.71
CA ARG A 416 -5.36 -25.04 -26.97
C ARG A 416 -6.42 -25.67 -26.06
N ILE A 417 -7.13 -26.70 -26.54
CA ILE A 417 -8.19 -27.36 -25.78
C ILE A 417 -7.65 -28.04 -24.51
N TYR A 418 -6.45 -28.64 -24.55
CA TYR A 418 -5.86 -29.27 -23.37
C TYR A 418 -5.56 -28.24 -22.29
N GLY A 419 -4.97 -27.09 -22.65
CA GLY A 419 -4.75 -25.99 -21.70
C GLY A 419 -6.03 -25.46 -21.06
N ILE A 420 -7.12 -25.31 -21.85
CA ILE A 420 -8.42 -24.87 -21.33
C ILE A 420 -9.03 -25.92 -20.40
N VAL A 421 -9.01 -27.19 -20.78
CA VAL A 421 -9.53 -28.28 -19.96
C VAL A 421 -8.75 -28.40 -18.65
N THR A 422 -7.41 -28.33 -18.69
CA THR A 422 -6.58 -28.32 -17.48
C THR A 422 -6.90 -27.14 -16.57
N ALA A 423 -7.08 -25.93 -17.13
CA ALA A 423 -7.48 -24.75 -16.37
C ALA A 423 -8.85 -24.93 -15.67
N LEU A 424 -9.84 -25.48 -16.38
CA LEU A 424 -11.18 -25.75 -15.82
C LEU A 424 -11.13 -26.82 -14.72
N ILE A 425 -10.33 -27.87 -14.88
CA ILE A 425 -10.12 -28.90 -13.85
C ILE A 425 -9.51 -28.27 -12.59
N ILE A 426 -8.48 -27.44 -12.72
CA ILE A 426 -7.84 -26.78 -11.57
C ILE A 426 -8.83 -25.83 -10.86
N ILE A 427 -9.63 -25.07 -11.60
CA ILE A 427 -10.69 -24.23 -11.01
C ILE A 427 -11.68 -25.12 -10.24
N ALA A 428 -12.15 -26.23 -10.82
CA ALA A 428 -13.09 -27.12 -10.16
C ALA A 428 -12.51 -27.75 -8.89
N LEU A 429 -11.25 -28.18 -8.91
CA LEU A 429 -10.54 -28.70 -7.73
C LEU A 429 -10.41 -27.64 -6.64
N SER A 430 -10.01 -26.42 -7.01
CA SER A 430 -9.92 -25.29 -6.09
C SER A 430 -11.29 -24.98 -5.45
N THR A 431 -12.36 -24.94 -6.25
CA THR A 431 -13.74 -24.77 -5.76
C THR A 431 -14.14 -25.89 -4.80
N GLY A 432 -13.75 -27.13 -5.08
CA GLY A 432 -13.94 -28.27 -4.17
C GLY A 432 -13.25 -28.06 -2.82
N VAL A 433 -12.01 -27.56 -2.82
CA VAL A 433 -11.26 -27.24 -1.59
C VAL A 433 -11.94 -26.10 -0.81
N HIS A 434 -12.43 -25.05 -1.48
CA HIS A 434 -13.22 -23.99 -0.85
C HIS A 434 -14.43 -24.53 -0.11
N VAL A 435 -15.23 -25.36 -0.79
CA VAL A 435 -16.45 -25.95 -0.23
C VAL A 435 -16.09 -26.82 0.97
N PHE A 436 -15.07 -27.67 0.83
CA PHE A 436 -14.58 -28.50 1.92
C PHE A 436 -14.16 -27.67 3.15
N GLN A 437 -13.32 -26.65 2.97
CA GLN A 437 -12.84 -25.80 4.06
C GLN A 437 -13.99 -25.05 4.74
N MET A 438 -14.96 -24.54 3.97
CA MET A 438 -16.16 -23.87 4.50
C MET A 438 -17.03 -24.77 5.37
N TYR A 439 -17.24 -26.02 4.95
CA TYR A 439 -18.06 -26.99 5.70
C TYR A 439 -17.30 -27.61 6.88
N HIS A 440 -15.99 -27.79 6.77
CA HIS A 440 -15.18 -28.39 7.82
C HIS A 440 -14.90 -27.43 8.98
N TYR A 441 -14.54 -26.18 8.68
CA TYR A 441 -14.17 -25.18 9.69
C TYR A 441 -15.28 -24.17 10.00
N TYR A 442 -16.43 -24.26 9.31
CA TYR A 442 -17.56 -23.34 9.46
C TYR A 442 -17.20 -21.86 9.24
N PHE A 443 -16.25 -21.60 8.34
CA PHE A 443 -15.72 -20.26 8.09
C PHE A 443 -16.78 -19.23 7.67
N PRO A 444 -16.55 -17.93 7.98
CA PRO A 444 -17.38 -16.83 7.51
C PRO A 444 -17.22 -16.59 5.99
N PRO A 445 -18.18 -15.90 5.33
CA PRO A 445 -18.12 -15.62 3.89
C PRO A 445 -16.92 -14.75 3.47
N THR A 446 -16.46 -13.87 4.37
CA THR A 446 -15.34 -12.95 4.18
C THR A 446 -14.75 -12.61 5.56
N VAL A 447 -13.66 -11.85 5.61
CA VAL A 447 -13.15 -11.32 6.89
C VAL A 447 -14.07 -10.19 7.37
N GLY A 448 -14.86 -10.45 8.41
CA GLY A 448 -15.63 -9.42 9.12
C GLY A 448 -14.95 -8.99 10.40
N ALA A 449 -13.77 -8.36 10.27
CA ALA A 449 -12.80 -8.12 11.34
C ALA A 449 -13.38 -7.64 12.69
N PHE A 450 -14.52 -6.92 12.69
CA PHE A 450 -15.12 -6.36 13.91
C PHE A 450 -16.65 -6.52 14.01
N THR A 451 -17.33 -6.76 12.89
CA THR A 451 -18.81 -6.78 12.80
C THR A 451 -19.38 -8.09 12.30
N GLY A 452 -18.52 -9.01 11.84
CA GLY A 452 -18.95 -10.24 11.21
C GLY A 452 -19.52 -11.25 12.21
N GLY A 453 -20.75 -11.70 11.99
CA GLY A 453 -21.32 -12.80 12.77
C GLY A 453 -20.57 -14.12 12.55
N ASN A 454 -19.83 -14.60 13.56
CA ASN A 454 -19.17 -15.91 13.51
C ASN A 454 -20.16 -17.03 13.81
N ASP A 455 -20.00 -18.16 13.11
CA ASP A 455 -20.79 -19.36 13.40
C ASP A 455 -20.37 -19.92 14.77
N PRO A 456 -21.29 -20.23 15.69
CA PRO A 456 -20.94 -20.80 16.99
C PRO A 456 -20.16 -22.12 16.92
N ARG A 457 -20.21 -22.83 15.79
CA ARG A 457 -19.47 -24.08 15.55
C ARG A 457 -18.04 -23.87 15.05
N MET A 458 -17.64 -22.62 14.77
CA MET A 458 -16.28 -22.32 14.33
C MET A 458 -15.31 -22.57 15.49
N THR A 459 -14.43 -23.56 15.32
CA THR A 459 -13.48 -24.00 16.36
C THR A 459 -12.07 -23.41 16.21
N VAL A 460 -11.82 -22.71 15.11
CA VAL A 460 -10.50 -22.16 14.77
C VAL A 460 -10.53 -20.64 14.81
N ASP A 461 -9.37 -20.05 15.07
CA ASP A 461 -9.21 -18.60 15.14
C ASP A 461 -9.23 -17.93 13.75
N THR A 462 -9.42 -16.61 13.72
CA THR A 462 -9.47 -15.82 12.49
C THR A 462 -8.17 -15.88 11.68
N MET A 463 -6.99 -16.08 12.30
CA MET A 463 -5.74 -16.24 11.54
C MET A 463 -5.71 -17.55 10.76
N THR A 464 -6.36 -18.60 11.28
CA THR A 464 -6.54 -19.84 10.51
C THR A 464 -7.38 -19.60 9.25
N TYR A 465 -8.43 -18.77 9.32
CA TYR A 465 -9.16 -18.32 8.12
C TYR A 465 -8.24 -17.56 7.17
N MET A 466 -7.43 -16.62 7.70
CA MET A 466 -6.52 -15.82 6.87
C MET A 466 -5.60 -16.72 6.03
N VAL A 467 -4.98 -17.72 6.63
CA VAL A 467 -4.05 -18.58 5.90
C VAL A 467 -4.76 -19.54 4.95
N LEU A 468 -5.86 -20.15 5.38
CA LEU A 468 -6.50 -21.23 4.62
C LEU A 468 -7.42 -20.73 3.51
N MET A 469 -7.95 -19.50 3.62
CA MET A 469 -8.96 -18.94 2.72
C MET A 469 -8.53 -17.63 2.06
N TYR A 470 -7.78 -16.78 2.76
CA TYR A 470 -7.45 -15.44 2.27
C TYR A 470 -6.09 -15.39 1.55
N ASP A 471 -5.02 -15.85 2.21
CA ASP A 471 -3.63 -15.87 1.73
C ASP A 471 -3.32 -17.11 0.86
N ALA A 472 -4.23 -18.08 0.86
CA ALA A 472 -4.06 -19.38 0.23
C ALA A 472 -3.94 -19.28 -1.30
N PRO A 473 -2.80 -19.66 -1.92
CA PRO A 473 -2.64 -19.65 -3.37
C PRO A 473 -3.58 -20.65 -4.06
N TRP A 474 -3.89 -21.80 -3.44
CA TRP A 474 -4.81 -22.80 -3.99
C TRP A 474 -6.26 -22.33 -4.05
N ILE A 475 -6.62 -21.29 -3.28
CA ILE A 475 -7.92 -20.63 -3.27
C ILE A 475 -7.94 -19.47 -4.27
N ARG A 476 -6.86 -18.67 -4.30
CA ARG A 476 -6.72 -17.50 -5.18
C ARG A 476 -6.38 -17.85 -6.62
N CYS A 477 -5.96 -19.09 -6.91
CA CYS A 477 -5.62 -19.51 -8.26
C CYS A 477 -6.79 -19.38 -9.25
N GLN A 478 -8.05 -19.43 -8.79
CA GLN A 478 -9.23 -19.32 -9.65
C GLN A 478 -9.24 -18.00 -10.44
N VAL A 479 -9.07 -16.86 -9.74
CA VAL A 479 -9.09 -15.54 -10.38
C VAL A 479 -7.84 -15.31 -11.24
N TYR A 480 -6.70 -15.86 -10.83
CA TYR A 480 -5.47 -15.86 -11.62
C TYR A 480 -5.64 -16.62 -12.95
N ILE A 481 -6.24 -17.81 -12.91
CA ILE A 481 -6.49 -18.65 -14.09
C ILE A 481 -7.51 -18.00 -15.02
N VAL A 482 -8.57 -17.36 -14.49
CA VAL A 482 -9.49 -16.57 -15.30
C VAL A 482 -8.73 -15.47 -16.06
N GLY A 483 -7.77 -14.80 -15.41
CA GLY A 483 -6.84 -13.89 -16.06
C GLY A 483 -6.05 -14.55 -17.19
N MET A 484 -5.45 -15.73 -16.94
CA MET A 484 -4.72 -16.48 -17.95
C MET A 484 -5.58 -16.79 -19.18
N LEU A 485 -6.80 -17.28 -18.98
CA LEU A 485 -7.75 -17.58 -20.06
C LEU A 485 -8.11 -16.33 -20.88
N THR A 486 -8.28 -15.18 -20.23
CA THR A 486 -8.46 -13.89 -20.91
C THR A 486 -7.23 -13.52 -21.74
N GLY A 487 -6.02 -13.73 -21.22
CA GLY A 487 -4.78 -13.58 -22.00
C GLY A 487 -4.72 -14.49 -23.24
N VAL A 488 -5.19 -15.74 -23.13
CA VAL A 488 -5.34 -16.65 -24.28
C VAL A 488 -6.32 -16.06 -25.30
N LEU A 489 -7.48 -15.59 -24.85
CA LEU A 489 -8.50 -15.02 -25.73
C LEU A 489 -7.95 -13.83 -26.53
N LEU A 490 -7.37 -12.84 -25.85
CA LEU A 490 -6.83 -11.63 -26.48
C LEU A 490 -5.70 -11.92 -27.46
N GLN A 491 -4.88 -12.95 -27.19
CA GLN A 491 -3.77 -13.29 -28.07
C GLN A 491 -4.18 -14.21 -29.22
N THR A 492 -5.29 -14.95 -29.12
CA THR A 492 -5.74 -15.89 -30.15
C THR A 492 -6.73 -15.26 -31.13
N VAL A 493 -7.68 -14.47 -30.62
CA VAL A 493 -8.72 -13.85 -31.43
C VAL A 493 -8.25 -12.45 -31.84
N LYS A 494 -8.09 -12.22 -33.15
CA LYS A 494 -7.64 -10.90 -33.65
C LYS A 494 -8.80 -9.90 -33.79
N LYS A 495 -9.98 -10.38 -34.15
CA LYS A 495 -11.20 -9.60 -34.33
C LYS A 495 -12.35 -10.39 -33.72
N LEU A 496 -13.06 -9.78 -32.77
CA LEU A 496 -14.23 -10.36 -32.14
C LEU A 496 -15.47 -9.59 -32.62
N LYS A 497 -16.43 -10.27 -33.24
CA LYS A 497 -17.72 -9.68 -33.62
C LYS A 497 -18.71 -9.95 -32.50
N LEU A 498 -19.10 -8.92 -31.74
CA LEU A 498 -20.08 -9.05 -30.66
C LEU A 498 -21.40 -8.39 -31.06
N PRO A 499 -22.53 -9.12 -31.10
CA PRO A 499 -23.83 -8.49 -31.31
C PRO A 499 -24.17 -7.60 -30.11
N TYR A 500 -24.93 -6.52 -30.37
CA TYR A 500 -25.28 -5.52 -29.35
C TYR A 500 -25.94 -6.15 -28.10
N ILE A 501 -26.80 -7.16 -28.28
CA ILE A 501 -27.46 -7.85 -27.17
C ILE A 501 -26.45 -8.51 -26.24
N VAL A 502 -25.42 -9.18 -26.78
CA VAL A 502 -24.36 -9.80 -25.96
C VAL A 502 -23.51 -8.74 -25.25
N GLN A 503 -23.30 -7.58 -25.90
CA GLN A 503 -22.62 -6.45 -25.27
C GLN A 503 -23.40 -5.95 -24.05
N LEU A 504 -24.69 -5.68 -24.23
CA LEU A 504 -25.60 -5.20 -23.19
C LEU A 504 -25.70 -6.20 -22.03
N LEU A 505 -25.97 -7.48 -22.33
CA LEU A 505 -26.07 -8.54 -21.32
C LEU A 505 -24.75 -8.70 -20.54
N GLY A 506 -23.61 -8.64 -21.22
CA GLY A 506 -22.31 -8.74 -20.55
C GLY A 506 -22.04 -7.57 -19.60
N TRP A 507 -22.46 -6.34 -19.95
CA TRP A 507 -22.36 -5.19 -19.05
C TRP A 507 -23.30 -5.31 -17.85
N ILE A 508 -24.55 -5.72 -18.05
CA ILE A 508 -25.51 -5.96 -16.97
C ILE A 508 -24.97 -7.04 -16.02
N MET A 509 -24.44 -8.14 -16.57
CA MET A 509 -23.85 -9.22 -15.78
C MET A 509 -22.60 -8.75 -15.01
N THR A 510 -21.75 -7.93 -15.62
CA THR A 510 -20.56 -7.35 -14.96
C THR A 510 -20.96 -6.50 -13.76
N LEU A 511 -21.97 -5.63 -13.93
CA LEU A 511 -22.50 -4.80 -12.84
C LEU A 511 -23.18 -5.63 -11.76
N ALA A 512 -23.95 -6.66 -12.14
CA ALA A 512 -24.59 -7.57 -11.20
C ALA A 512 -23.58 -8.37 -10.37
N ILE A 513 -22.49 -8.86 -11.00
CA ILE A 513 -21.40 -9.54 -10.31
C ILE A 513 -20.68 -8.58 -9.35
N ALA A 514 -20.33 -7.38 -9.81
CA ALA A 514 -19.66 -6.38 -8.97
C ALA A 514 -20.53 -6.00 -7.78
N TYR A 515 -21.83 -5.77 -8.01
CA TYR A 515 -22.79 -5.51 -6.95
C TYR A 515 -22.91 -6.70 -5.98
N GLY A 516 -22.97 -7.92 -6.53
CA GLY A 516 -22.99 -9.18 -5.81
C GLY A 516 -21.80 -9.33 -4.85
N CYS A 517 -20.59 -9.10 -5.34
CA CYS A 517 -19.35 -9.25 -4.57
C CYS A 517 -19.21 -8.19 -3.48
N LEU A 518 -19.66 -6.95 -3.73
CA LEU A 518 -19.41 -5.83 -2.82
C LEU A 518 -20.51 -5.60 -1.80
N PHE A 519 -21.79 -5.78 -2.17
CA PHE A 519 -22.92 -5.24 -1.40
C PHE A 519 -23.87 -6.27 -0.79
N THR A 520 -23.70 -7.57 -1.10
CA THR A 520 -24.64 -8.61 -0.63
C THR A 520 -24.46 -9.04 0.81
N LEU A 521 -23.27 -8.83 1.38
CA LEU A 521 -22.93 -9.24 2.75
C LEU A 521 -23.38 -8.25 3.84
N LYS A 522 -24.38 -7.40 3.58
CA LYS A 522 -24.84 -6.42 4.58
C LYS A 522 -25.27 -7.08 5.90
N GLY A 523 -26.04 -8.17 5.84
CA GLY A 523 -26.50 -8.88 7.05
C GLY A 523 -25.32 -9.42 7.88
N TYR A 524 -24.29 -9.96 7.22
CA TYR A 524 -23.07 -10.42 7.88
C TYR A 524 -22.41 -9.30 8.70
N PHE A 525 -22.28 -8.10 8.13
CA PHE A 525 -21.73 -6.93 8.82
C PHE A 525 -22.69 -6.28 9.83
N ASN A 526 -23.95 -6.71 9.89
CA ASN A 526 -24.86 -6.35 10.97
C ASN A 526 -24.73 -7.31 12.18
N GLY A 527 -23.91 -8.36 12.08
CA GLY A 527 -23.76 -9.40 13.09
C GLY A 527 -24.52 -10.69 12.77
N ASP A 528 -25.22 -10.78 11.63
CA ASP A 528 -25.97 -11.98 11.28
C ASP A 528 -25.02 -13.13 10.89
N VAL A 529 -25.30 -14.33 11.41
CA VAL A 529 -24.63 -15.54 10.94
C VAL A 529 -25.24 -15.96 9.61
N VAL A 530 -24.53 -15.70 8.52
CA VAL A 530 -24.98 -16.08 7.17
C VAL A 530 -25.12 -17.60 7.08
N PRO A 531 -26.24 -18.12 6.54
CA PRO A 531 -26.44 -19.56 6.38
C PRO A 531 -25.28 -20.23 5.64
N LEU A 532 -24.86 -21.41 6.11
CA LEU A 532 -23.66 -22.10 5.62
C LEU A 532 -23.64 -22.26 4.09
N GLY A 533 -24.77 -22.62 3.47
CA GLY A 533 -24.87 -22.74 2.01
C GLY A 533 -24.60 -21.42 1.27
N TRP A 534 -25.18 -20.32 1.74
CA TRP A 534 -25.00 -18.99 1.13
C TRP A 534 -23.58 -18.47 1.27
N ARG A 535 -22.96 -18.60 2.45
CA ARG A 535 -21.57 -18.16 2.64
C ARG A 535 -20.58 -19.02 1.87
N THR A 536 -20.84 -20.32 1.75
CA THR A 536 -20.02 -21.22 0.92
C THR A 536 -20.13 -20.84 -0.56
N LEU A 537 -21.35 -20.61 -1.06
CA LEU A 537 -21.57 -20.18 -2.44
C LEU A 537 -20.85 -18.85 -2.71
N PHE A 538 -21.01 -17.87 -1.81
CA PHE A 538 -20.35 -16.58 -1.94
C PHE A 538 -18.83 -16.71 -1.98
N SER A 539 -18.23 -17.42 -1.02
CA SER A 539 -16.77 -17.55 -0.95
C SER A 539 -16.19 -18.28 -2.17
N ALA A 540 -16.83 -19.35 -2.59
CA ALA A 540 -16.35 -20.18 -3.70
C ALA A 540 -16.57 -19.52 -5.07
N ALA A 541 -17.67 -18.77 -5.26
CA ALA A 541 -18.02 -18.19 -6.56
C ALA A 541 -17.49 -16.76 -6.75
N SER A 542 -17.35 -15.97 -5.69
CA SER A 542 -17.05 -14.53 -5.80
C SER A 542 -15.72 -14.24 -6.49
N LYS A 543 -14.66 -15.02 -6.20
CA LYS A 543 -13.32 -14.83 -6.78
C LYS A 543 -13.30 -15.05 -8.31
N PRO A 544 -13.79 -16.17 -8.86
CA PRO A 544 -13.81 -16.38 -10.31
C PRO A 544 -14.80 -15.45 -10.99
N LEU A 545 -15.95 -15.15 -10.37
CA LEU A 545 -16.91 -14.19 -10.91
C LEU A 545 -16.29 -12.78 -11.01
N TRP A 546 -15.56 -12.33 -9.99
CA TRP A 546 -14.82 -11.08 -10.04
C TRP A 546 -13.84 -11.07 -11.22
N GLY A 547 -13.06 -12.12 -11.40
CA GLY A 547 -12.19 -12.28 -12.57
C GLY A 547 -12.93 -12.23 -13.91
N ILE A 548 -14.13 -12.80 -14.00
CA ILE A 548 -14.97 -12.78 -15.21
C ILE A 548 -15.46 -11.36 -15.50
N ALA A 549 -15.90 -10.62 -14.47
CA ALA A 549 -16.30 -9.22 -14.59
C ALA A 549 -15.14 -8.35 -15.10
N LEU A 550 -13.93 -8.50 -14.53
CA LEU A 550 -12.72 -7.80 -15.01
C LEU A 550 -12.37 -8.18 -16.44
N SER A 551 -12.52 -9.46 -16.79
CA SER A 551 -12.26 -9.98 -18.14
C SER A 551 -13.20 -9.36 -19.16
N TRP A 552 -14.48 -9.20 -18.83
CA TRP A 552 -15.44 -8.54 -19.72
C TRP A 552 -15.08 -7.07 -19.98
N ILE A 553 -14.74 -6.32 -18.92
CA ILE A 553 -14.30 -4.93 -19.03
C ILE A 553 -13.10 -4.81 -19.98
N VAL A 554 -12.08 -5.66 -19.80
CA VAL A 554 -10.87 -5.57 -20.63
C VAL A 554 -11.08 -6.08 -22.05
N VAL A 555 -11.86 -7.14 -22.25
CA VAL A 555 -12.21 -7.65 -23.59
C VAL A 555 -12.98 -6.59 -24.39
N THR A 556 -14.01 -5.98 -23.81
CA THR A 556 -14.79 -4.95 -24.49
C THR A 556 -13.94 -3.71 -24.80
N CYS A 557 -13.08 -3.27 -23.87
CA CYS A 557 -12.16 -2.16 -24.12
C CYS A 557 -11.14 -2.48 -25.23
N TYR A 558 -10.54 -3.68 -25.20
CA TYR A 558 -9.52 -4.10 -26.16
C TYR A 558 -10.06 -4.23 -27.59
N TYR A 559 -11.29 -4.73 -27.77
CA TYR A 559 -11.92 -4.85 -29.09
C TYR A 559 -12.73 -3.61 -29.53
N GLY A 560 -12.74 -2.54 -28.74
CA GLY A 560 -13.39 -1.27 -29.10
C GLY A 560 -14.88 -1.17 -28.76
N TYR A 561 -15.45 -2.11 -28.00
CA TYR A 561 -16.83 -2.09 -27.52
C TYR A 561 -17.01 -1.33 -26.18
N GLY A 562 -15.92 -0.87 -25.58
CA GLY A 562 -15.94 -0.17 -24.28
C GLY A 562 -16.30 1.32 -24.33
N SER A 563 -16.49 1.91 -25.51
CA SER A 563 -16.89 3.33 -25.70
C SER A 563 -16.26 4.31 -24.68
N PHE A 564 -17.07 4.97 -23.83
CA PHE A 564 -16.62 5.87 -22.77
C PHE A 564 -15.69 5.20 -21.76
N ILE A 565 -15.99 3.97 -21.32
CA ILE A 565 -15.17 3.23 -20.35
C ILE A 565 -13.77 3.00 -20.92
N ASN A 566 -13.66 2.61 -22.19
CA ASN A 566 -12.35 2.46 -22.84
C ASN A 566 -11.61 3.80 -22.93
N SER A 567 -12.31 4.88 -23.26
CA SER A 567 -11.72 6.22 -23.38
C SER A 567 -11.14 6.70 -22.03
N PHE A 568 -11.88 6.49 -20.95
CA PHE A 568 -11.43 6.79 -19.60
C PHE A 568 -10.29 5.87 -19.16
N MET A 569 -10.46 4.55 -19.24
CA MET A 569 -9.49 3.58 -18.69
C MET A 569 -8.20 3.48 -19.50
N SER A 570 -8.22 3.79 -20.79
CA SER A 570 -7.03 3.82 -21.67
C SER A 570 -6.38 5.20 -21.71
N TRP A 571 -6.80 6.14 -20.85
CA TRP A 571 -6.20 7.47 -20.80
C TRP A 571 -4.72 7.40 -20.37
N SER A 572 -3.87 8.15 -21.06
CA SER A 572 -2.42 8.15 -20.84
C SER A 572 -2.00 8.63 -19.45
N ILE A 573 -2.87 9.38 -18.75
CA ILE A 573 -2.64 9.83 -17.37
C ILE A 573 -2.45 8.66 -16.39
N TRP A 574 -3.02 7.49 -16.70
CA TRP A 574 -2.89 6.31 -15.84
C TRP A 574 -1.53 5.64 -15.94
N VAL A 575 -0.79 5.87 -17.03
CA VAL A 575 0.46 5.14 -17.29
C VAL A 575 1.52 5.35 -16.20
N PRO A 576 1.82 6.59 -15.76
CA PRO A 576 2.83 6.80 -14.71
C PRO A 576 2.41 6.16 -13.37
N VAL A 577 1.18 6.43 -12.91
CA VAL A 577 0.67 5.87 -11.64
C VAL A 577 0.51 4.35 -11.68
N GLY A 578 0.14 3.79 -12.84
CA GLY A 578 0.03 2.35 -13.05
C GLY A 578 1.38 1.64 -13.23
N ARG A 579 2.49 2.37 -13.47
CA ARG A 579 3.86 1.84 -13.40
C ARG A 579 4.38 1.84 -11.97
N LEU A 580 4.00 2.85 -11.18
CA LEU A 580 4.36 2.97 -9.76
C LEU A 580 3.61 2.01 -8.83
N SER A 581 2.57 1.31 -9.31
CA SER A 581 1.70 0.49 -8.45
C SER A 581 2.46 -0.58 -7.66
N TYR A 582 3.48 -1.20 -8.25
CA TYR A 582 4.28 -2.22 -7.55
C TYR A 582 5.10 -1.61 -6.40
N ALA A 583 5.87 -0.55 -6.68
CA ALA A 583 6.60 0.16 -5.64
C ALA A 583 5.66 0.72 -4.55
N THR A 584 4.51 1.28 -4.94
CA THR A 584 3.48 1.77 -4.01
C THR A 584 2.99 0.65 -3.09
N TYR A 585 2.72 -0.54 -3.64
CA TYR A 585 2.37 -1.71 -2.85
C TYR A 585 3.46 -2.09 -1.86
N LEU A 586 4.73 -2.03 -2.24
CA LEU A 586 5.81 -2.40 -1.33
C LEU A 586 5.93 -1.45 -0.14
N ILE A 587 5.71 -0.14 -0.33
CA ILE A 587 6.02 0.85 0.72
C ILE A 587 4.81 1.38 1.50
N HIS A 588 3.57 1.18 1.01
CA HIS A 588 2.41 1.87 1.57
C HIS A 588 2.18 1.63 3.06
N ILE A 589 2.43 0.43 3.60
CA ILE A 589 2.27 0.16 5.04
C ILE A 589 3.24 0.99 5.87
N ILE A 590 4.48 1.14 5.42
CA ILE A 590 5.48 1.96 6.08
C ILE A 590 5.00 3.42 6.14
N VAL A 591 4.49 3.93 5.02
CA VAL A 591 3.98 5.31 4.92
C VAL A 591 2.74 5.51 5.76
N VAL A 592 1.76 4.60 5.68
CA VAL A 592 0.52 4.64 6.46
C VAL A 592 0.84 4.61 7.95
N ASN A 593 1.63 3.64 8.40
CA ASN A 593 2.01 3.52 9.80
C ASN A 593 2.73 4.79 10.25
N TYR A 594 3.76 5.23 9.51
CA TYR A 594 4.52 6.43 9.86
C TYR A 594 3.61 7.65 10.04
N LEU A 595 2.77 7.96 9.05
CA LEU A 595 1.88 9.14 9.09
C LEU A 595 0.86 9.06 10.22
N ILE A 596 0.30 7.87 10.47
CA ILE A 596 -0.66 7.67 11.56
C ILE A 596 0.05 7.82 12.91
N GLY A 597 1.19 7.16 13.11
CA GLY A 597 1.88 7.18 14.40
C GLY A 597 2.64 8.45 14.71
N GLN A 598 2.81 9.39 13.78
CA GLN A 598 3.24 10.76 14.13
C GLN A 598 2.19 11.49 14.99
N ASN A 599 0.93 11.05 14.98
CA ASN A 599 -0.09 11.63 15.83
C ASN A 599 0.15 11.21 17.28
N GLN A 600 0.38 12.20 18.12
CA GLN A 600 0.63 12.01 19.56
C GLN A 600 -0.67 11.96 20.37
N GLN A 601 -1.80 12.06 19.69
CA GLN A 601 -3.14 12.05 20.25
C GLN A 601 -3.96 10.99 19.53
N PRO A 602 -4.87 10.30 20.24
CA PRO A 602 -5.69 9.30 19.60
C PRO A 602 -6.73 9.94 18.69
N PHE A 603 -7.20 9.17 17.71
CA PHE A 603 -8.14 9.68 16.72
C PHE A 603 -9.56 9.68 17.26
N VAL A 604 -10.35 10.67 16.84
CA VAL A 604 -11.80 10.61 16.99
C VAL A 604 -12.40 10.41 15.62
N PHE A 605 -13.09 9.29 15.43
CA PHE A 605 -13.87 9.06 14.23
C PHE A 605 -15.12 9.96 14.24
N ALA A 606 -15.16 10.98 13.38
CA ALA A 606 -16.36 11.81 13.22
C ALA A 606 -17.26 11.29 12.08
N ASN A 607 -16.71 11.20 10.87
CA ASN A 607 -17.42 10.70 9.70
C ASN A 607 -16.44 10.26 8.60
N PHE A 608 -16.97 9.53 7.61
CA PHE A 608 -16.18 9.01 6.50
C PHE A 608 -15.52 10.08 5.65
N PHE A 609 -16.21 11.21 5.40
CA PHE A 609 -15.68 12.25 4.51
C PHE A 609 -14.44 12.91 5.11
N GLN A 610 -14.46 13.25 6.40
CA GLN A 610 -13.28 13.76 7.10
C GLN A 610 -12.14 12.74 7.07
N MET A 611 -12.42 11.48 7.37
CA MET A 611 -11.42 10.43 7.35
C MET A 611 -10.81 10.24 5.95
N PHE A 612 -11.63 10.27 4.91
CA PHE A 612 -11.21 10.14 3.53
C PHE A 612 -10.31 11.31 3.09
N THR A 613 -10.73 12.54 3.39
CA THR A 613 -10.03 13.75 2.95
C THR A 613 -8.78 14.06 3.76
N MET A 614 -8.81 13.88 5.08
CA MET A 614 -7.71 14.26 5.98
C MET A 614 -6.67 13.14 6.17
N PHE A 615 -7.05 11.88 5.97
CA PHE A 615 -6.15 10.74 6.21
C PHE A 615 -5.87 9.94 4.94
N ILE A 616 -6.91 9.41 4.28
CA ILE A 616 -6.72 8.48 3.15
C ILE A 616 -6.07 9.15 1.95
N VAL A 617 -6.54 10.32 1.53
CA VAL A 617 -5.99 11.04 0.36
C VAL A 617 -4.51 11.42 0.57
N PRO A 618 -4.10 12.03 1.69
CA PRO A 618 -2.68 12.26 1.98
C PRO A 618 -1.85 10.98 2.01
N MET A 619 -2.35 9.89 2.59
CA MET A 619 -1.63 8.61 2.62
C MET A 619 -1.40 8.02 1.22
N ILE A 620 -2.40 8.09 0.34
CA ILE A 620 -2.27 7.67 -1.06
C ILE A 620 -1.23 8.53 -1.78
N PHE A 621 -1.31 9.86 -1.62
CA PHE A 621 -0.39 10.80 -2.25
C PHE A 621 1.06 10.56 -1.79
N CYS A 622 1.29 10.52 -0.48
CA CYS A 622 2.61 10.24 0.08
C CYS A 622 3.14 8.87 -0.37
N SER A 623 2.29 7.85 -0.41
CA SER A 623 2.68 6.52 -0.90
C SER A 623 3.11 6.56 -2.38
N LEU A 624 2.45 7.35 -3.23
CA LEU A 624 2.88 7.51 -4.63
C LEU A 624 4.22 8.27 -4.75
N VAL A 625 4.42 9.29 -3.92
CA VAL A 625 5.67 10.09 -3.90
C VAL A 625 6.86 9.24 -3.47
N PHE A 626 6.75 8.52 -2.35
CA PHE A 626 7.81 7.62 -1.91
C PHE A 626 8.01 6.44 -2.88
N ALA A 627 6.95 5.97 -3.55
CA ALA A 627 7.05 4.92 -4.55
C ALA A 627 7.80 5.38 -5.81
N LEU A 628 7.70 6.66 -6.18
CA LEU A 628 8.49 7.23 -7.28
C LEU A 628 9.99 7.11 -7.01
N PHE A 629 10.41 7.48 -5.79
CA PHE A 629 11.79 7.31 -5.36
C PHE A 629 12.18 5.83 -5.33
N TRP A 630 11.37 4.99 -4.71
CA TRP A 630 11.66 3.56 -4.57
C TRP A 630 11.75 2.84 -5.93
N SER A 631 10.82 3.14 -6.85
CA SER A 631 10.80 2.55 -8.19
C SER A 631 11.98 3.03 -9.03
N SER A 632 12.32 4.32 -8.96
CA SER A 632 13.43 4.88 -9.74
C SER A 632 14.81 4.37 -9.27
N ALA A 633 15.01 4.23 -7.96
CA ALA A 633 16.28 3.76 -7.40
C ALA A 633 16.44 2.23 -7.49
N PHE A 634 15.40 1.48 -7.11
CA PHE A 634 15.53 0.04 -6.86
C PHE A 634 14.76 -0.83 -7.86
N GLU A 635 13.56 -0.45 -8.29
CA GLU A 635 12.81 -1.31 -9.24
C GLU A 635 13.40 -1.25 -10.66
N LEU A 636 13.47 -0.04 -11.22
CA LEU A 636 13.89 0.17 -12.61
C LEU A 636 15.41 0.02 -12.77
N GLY A 637 16.19 0.43 -11.78
CA GLY A 637 17.64 0.30 -11.79
C GLY A 637 18.08 -1.15 -11.96
N PHE A 638 17.62 -2.01 -11.06
CA PHE A 638 17.94 -3.44 -11.11
C PHE A 638 17.27 -4.15 -12.30
N GLY A 639 16.05 -3.78 -12.70
CA GLY A 639 15.41 -4.36 -13.89
C GLY A 639 16.11 -4.04 -15.21
N LYS A 640 16.73 -2.85 -15.34
CA LYS A 640 17.58 -2.51 -16.48
C LYS A 640 18.90 -3.26 -16.44
N LEU A 641 19.53 -3.35 -15.26
CA LEU A 641 20.77 -4.09 -15.06
C LEU A 641 20.60 -5.57 -15.46
N GLU A 642 19.51 -6.20 -15.05
CA GLU A 642 19.12 -7.56 -15.46
C GLU A 642 19.15 -7.73 -16.97
N THR A 643 18.48 -6.83 -17.70
CA THR A 643 18.40 -6.90 -19.17
C THR A 643 19.80 -6.81 -19.79
N ILE A 644 20.68 -5.97 -19.26
CA ILE A 644 22.05 -5.80 -19.74
C ILE A 644 22.88 -7.06 -19.49
N LEU A 645 22.82 -7.61 -18.27
CA LEU A 645 23.55 -8.82 -17.86
C LEU A 645 23.17 -10.02 -18.72
N ILE A 646 21.88 -10.24 -18.94
CA ILE A 646 21.38 -11.37 -19.72
C ILE A 646 21.78 -11.25 -21.19
N ASN A 647 21.70 -10.05 -21.76
CA ASN A 647 22.16 -9.80 -23.13
C ASN A 647 23.67 -10.06 -23.29
N ALA A 648 24.48 -9.70 -22.29
CA ALA A 648 25.92 -9.96 -22.28
C ALA A 648 26.23 -11.47 -22.21
N LEU A 649 25.52 -12.22 -21.35
CA LEU A 649 25.66 -13.67 -21.23
C LEU A 649 25.26 -14.40 -22.52
N ILE A 650 24.15 -13.99 -23.14
CA ILE A 650 23.69 -14.58 -24.41
C ILE A 650 24.69 -14.30 -25.55
N LYS A 651 25.23 -13.08 -25.64
CA LYS A 651 26.27 -12.72 -26.63
C LYS A 651 27.56 -13.54 -26.45
N LYS A 652 27.95 -13.86 -25.22
CA LYS A 652 29.14 -14.66 -24.92
C LYS A 652 28.99 -16.13 -25.36
N ASN A 653 27.77 -16.66 -25.37
CA ASN A 653 27.47 -18.07 -25.60
C ASN A 653 26.95 -18.42 -27.01
N GLY A 654 26.88 -17.48 -27.96
CA GLY A 654 26.44 -17.79 -29.32
C GLY A 654 26.73 -16.71 -30.37
N LYS A 655 27.12 -17.15 -31.58
CA LYS A 655 27.15 -16.34 -32.80
C LYS A 655 25.85 -15.53 -32.93
N PRO A 656 25.90 -14.28 -33.41
CA PRO A 656 24.75 -13.38 -33.38
C PRO A 656 23.63 -13.95 -34.25
N LYS A 657 22.59 -14.51 -33.61
CA LYS A 657 21.26 -14.57 -34.24
C LYS A 657 20.59 -13.23 -33.95
N PRO A 658 20.16 -12.47 -34.97
CA PRO A 658 19.37 -11.27 -34.72
C PRO A 658 18.05 -11.72 -34.10
N MET A 659 17.88 -11.49 -32.80
CA MET A 659 16.55 -11.37 -32.22
C MET A 659 15.97 -10.04 -32.68
N PRO A 660 14.66 -9.98 -33.00
CA PRO A 660 14.04 -8.74 -33.43
C PRO A 660 14.17 -7.71 -32.32
N VAL A 661 14.87 -6.66 -32.66
CA VAL A 661 15.11 -5.46 -31.87
C VAL A 661 13.79 -5.02 -31.23
N ARG A 662 13.83 -4.85 -29.90
CA ARG A 662 12.90 -4.02 -29.14
C ARG A 662 12.75 -2.71 -29.89
N ILE A 663 11.58 -2.46 -30.49
CA ILE A 663 11.30 -1.30 -31.35
C ILE A 663 11.71 -0.01 -30.63
N ARG A 664 12.95 0.43 -30.86
CA ARG A 664 13.28 1.86 -30.90
C ARG A 664 12.64 2.32 -32.19
N ALA A 665 11.63 3.18 -32.07
CA ALA A 665 11.17 3.94 -33.21
C ALA A 665 12.33 4.86 -33.61
N SER A 666 13.08 4.47 -34.63
CA SER A 666 13.80 5.42 -35.46
C SER A 666 12.74 6.19 -36.24
N THR A 667 12.81 7.51 -36.13
CA THR A 667 12.16 8.46 -37.03
C THR A 667 12.53 8.10 -38.46
N LEU A 668 11.57 7.55 -39.20
CA LEU A 668 11.58 7.52 -40.66
C LEU A 668 10.25 8.14 -41.06
N ASP A 669 10.34 9.29 -41.71
CA ASP A 669 9.21 9.94 -42.35
C ASP A 669 8.54 8.96 -43.34
N PRO A 670 7.21 8.98 -43.48
CA PRO A 670 6.53 8.12 -44.44
C PRO A 670 6.86 8.56 -45.88
N PRO A 671 7.04 7.63 -46.83
CA PRO A 671 7.17 7.98 -48.23
C PRO A 671 5.84 8.56 -48.75
N VAL A 672 5.95 9.63 -49.51
CA VAL A 672 4.88 10.25 -50.30
C VAL A 672 4.24 9.18 -51.19
N PRO A 673 2.90 9.07 -51.29
CA PRO A 673 2.28 8.17 -52.25
C PRO A 673 2.45 8.72 -53.67
N GLU A 674 3.16 7.99 -54.52
CA GLU A 674 3.09 8.19 -55.98
C GLU A 674 1.66 7.89 -56.46
N THR A 675 1.06 8.90 -57.10
CA THR A 675 -0.21 8.78 -57.83
C THR A 675 -0.05 7.93 -59.09
N PRO A 676 -0.97 7.00 -59.41
CA PRO A 676 -0.97 6.34 -60.71
C PRO A 676 -1.42 7.31 -61.82
N PRO A 677 -0.99 7.11 -63.08
CA PRO A 677 -1.27 8.06 -64.16
C PRO A 677 -2.76 8.01 -64.56
N GLU A 678 -3.43 9.15 -64.47
CA GLU A 678 -4.77 9.35 -65.03
C GLU A 678 -4.73 9.34 -66.56
N LYS A 679 -5.59 8.49 -67.15
CA LYS A 679 -5.98 8.57 -68.56
C LYS A 679 -6.95 9.73 -68.75
N HIS A 680 -6.62 10.60 -69.70
CA HIS A 680 -7.50 11.64 -70.24
C HIS A 680 -8.91 11.12 -70.56
N VAL A 681 -9.94 11.70 -69.93
CA VAL A 681 -11.27 11.87 -70.53
C VAL A 681 -11.82 13.25 -70.17
N SER A 682 -12.46 13.84 -71.17
CA SER A 682 -12.85 15.22 -71.41
C SER A 682 -13.92 15.83 -70.49
N ARG A 683 -13.82 17.17 -70.38
CA ARG A 683 -14.72 18.18 -69.79
C ARG A 683 -16.21 18.03 -70.13
N VAL A 684 -17.10 18.35 -69.18
CA VAL A 684 -18.38 19.08 -69.38
C VAL A 684 -18.65 20.04 -68.19
N HIS A 685 -19.25 21.19 -68.48
CA HIS A 685 -19.44 22.42 -67.67
C HIS A 685 -20.54 22.39 -66.57
N GLY A 686 -20.23 23.03 -65.41
CA GLY A 686 -21.01 24.05 -64.64
C GLY A 686 -22.30 23.67 -63.85
N PRO A 687 -22.85 24.54 -62.97
CA PRO A 687 -22.21 25.48 -62.01
C PRO A 687 -22.83 25.46 -60.57
N ARG A 688 -22.08 25.79 -59.49
CA ARG A 688 -22.57 26.60 -58.32
C ARG A 688 -21.48 26.94 -57.26
N LYS A 689 -21.46 28.25 -56.93
CA LYS A 689 -20.76 29.09 -55.92
C LYS A 689 -20.43 28.42 -54.56
N SER A 690 -19.25 28.53 -53.92
CA SER A 690 -18.38 29.64 -53.46
C SER A 690 -18.72 30.22 -52.06
N ILE A 691 -18.43 29.49 -50.97
CA ILE A 691 -18.21 30.02 -49.60
C ILE A 691 -17.25 29.06 -48.88
N SER A 692 -15.94 29.29 -48.96
CA SER A 692 -14.95 28.58 -48.10
C SER A 692 -13.51 29.10 -48.22
N LYS A 693 -13.22 30.03 -49.15
CA LYS A 693 -11.86 30.57 -49.34
C LYS A 693 -11.53 31.84 -48.56
N GLU A 694 -12.50 32.50 -47.93
CA GLU A 694 -12.23 33.73 -47.16
C GLU A 694 -11.87 33.47 -45.69
N ILE A 695 -12.21 32.32 -45.11
CA ILE A 695 -11.92 32.02 -43.68
C ILE A 695 -10.51 31.45 -43.48
N ALA A 696 -9.88 30.90 -44.53
CA ALA A 696 -8.57 30.26 -44.42
C ALA A 696 -7.38 31.24 -44.45
N LEU A 697 -7.60 32.50 -44.86
CA LEU A 697 -6.54 33.49 -45.02
C LEU A 697 -6.32 34.38 -43.78
N GLU A 698 -7.30 34.52 -42.88
CA GLU A 698 -7.14 35.32 -41.64
C GLU A 698 -6.47 34.56 -40.48
N ALA A 699 -6.45 33.22 -40.49
CA ALA A 699 -5.85 32.42 -39.42
C ALA A 699 -4.31 32.31 -39.50
N SER A 700 -3.73 32.53 -40.68
CA SER A 700 -2.28 32.41 -40.91
C SER A 700 -1.48 33.63 -40.42
N ASP A 701 -2.12 34.80 -40.33
CA ASP A 701 -1.45 36.07 -40.02
C ASP A 701 -1.33 36.35 -38.50
N LEU A 702 -2.13 35.64 -37.68
CA LEU A 702 -2.13 35.74 -36.22
C LEU A 702 -1.06 34.87 -35.53
N VAL A 703 -0.57 33.83 -36.19
CA VAL A 703 0.48 32.94 -35.63
C VAL A 703 1.88 33.53 -35.85
N HIS A 704 2.07 34.31 -36.92
CA HIS A 704 3.40 34.83 -37.26
C HIS A 704 3.85 36.04 -36.41
N ARG A 705 2.91 36.78 -35.78
CA ARG A 705 3.23 37.93 -34.90
C ARG A 705 3.56 37.56 -33.45
N ARG A 706 3.40 36.30 -33.03
CA ARG A 706 3.64 35.86 -31.64
C ARG A 706 5.03 35.25 -31.37
N GLN A 707 5.87 35.11 -32.40
CA GLN A 707 7.20 34.49 -32.28
C GLN A 707 8.39 35.47 -32.35
N GLN A 708 8.15 36.79 -32.38
CA GLN A 708 9.22 37.81 -32.43
C GLN A 708 9.40 38.64 -31.14
N SER A 709 8.78 38.26 -30.03
CA SER A 709 9.05 38.88 -28.72
C SER A 709 9.47 37.80 -27.73
N ILE A 710 10.77 37.56 -27.59
CA ILE A 710 11.52 37.10 -26.40
C ILE A 710 12.93 36.77 -26.90
N ALA A 711 13.76 37.79 -27.00
CA ALA A 711 15.21 37.70 -26.98
C ALA A 711 15.74 39.07 -26.54
N THR A 712 16.84 39.04 -25.77
CA THR A 712 17.69 40.17 -25.35
C THR A 712 17.23 40.96 -24.11
N ILE A 713 17.68 40.53 -22.94
CA ILE A 713 17.85 41.39 -21.75
C ILE A 713 19.32 41.81 -21.75
N GLU A 714 19.58 43.06 -22.13
CA GLU A 714 20.84 43.76 -21.87
C GLU A 714 20.66 44.64 -20.62
N ILE A 715 21.68 44.66 -19.76
CA ILE A 715 21.75 45.47 -18.54
C ILE A 715 22.28 46.85 -18.92
N PRO A 716 21.60 47.97 -18.61
CA PRO A 716 22.19 49.31 -18.74
C PRO A 716 22.73 49.83 -17.39
N PRO A 717 23.72 50.74 -17.40
CA PRO A 717 24.30 51.28 -16.18
C PRO A 717 23.42 52.38 -15.56
N LEU A 718 23.57 52.54 -14.25
CA LEU A 718 23.01 53.63 -13.44
C LEU A 718 23.67 54.97 -13.78
N GLU A 719 22.87 55.98 -14.08
CA GLU A 719 23.21 57.37 -13.75
C GLU A 719 21.94 58.24 -13.54
N GLU A 720 21.97 58.90 -12.38
CA GLU A 720 21.45 60.21 -11.99
C GLU A 720 20.03 60.71 -12.35
N ASN A 721 19.33 61.06 -11.25
CA ASN A 721 18.37 62.16 -11.08
C ASN A 721 16.90 61.98 -11.50
N GLY A 722 16.02 62.01 -10.49
CA GLY A 722 14.87 62.92 -10.53
C GLY A 722 13.46 62.30 -10.58
N HIS A 723 12.84 62.19 -9.40
CA HIS A 723 11.42 62.45 -9.08
C HIS A 723 10.26 61.71 -9.80
N LEU A 724 9.58 60.90 -8.97
CA LEU A 724 8.12 60.67 -8.84
C LEU A 724 7.14 61.36 -9.82
N LYS A 725 6.18 60.56 -10.33
CA LYS A 725 4.74 60.93 -10.22
C LYS A 725 3.79 59.71 -10.32
N VAL A 726 2.97 59.59 -9.29
CA VAL A 726 1.75 58.78 -9.20
C VAL A 726 0.64 59.41 -10.05
N ARG A 727 -0.16 58.61 -10.77
CA ARG A 727 -1.58 58.91 -10.98
C ARG A 727 -2.43 57.68 -11.30
N THR A 728 -3.51 57.58 -10.54
CA THR A 728 -4.64 56.65 -10.58
C THR A 728 -5.81 57.23 -11.40
N SER A 729 -6.64 56.36 -11.99
CA SER A 729 -8.07 56.53 -12.38
C SER A 729 -8.53 55.19 -13.01
N VAL A 730 -9.50 54.37 -12.53
CA VAL A 730 -10.92 54.59 -12.13
C VAL A 730 -11.67 55.24 -13.31
N GLU A 731 -12.72 54.75 -13.96
CA GLU A 731 -13.97 53.99 -13.66
C GLU A 731 -14.61 53.61 -15.04
N LYS A 732 -15.27 52.45 -15.24
CA LYS A 732 -16.74 52.14 -15.23
C LYS A 732 -17.54 52.26 -16.56
N ASP A 733 -18.66 51.53 -16.52
CA ASP A 733 -19.87 51.46 -17.34
C ASP A 733 -19.83 50.44 -18.50
N ASP A 734 -20.55 49.30 -18.41
CA ASP A 734 -22.02 49.10 -18.52
C ASP A 734 -22.53 49.63 -19.89
N ASP A 735 -23.24 48.92 -20.76
CA ASP A 735 -24.49 48.21 -20.50
C ASP A 735 -25.00 47.49 -21.78
N ASP A 736 -25.85 46.49 -21.54
CA ASP A 736 -27.04 46.01 -22.26
C ASP A 736 -27.08 45.39 -23.70
N ARG A 737 -27.41 44.08 -23.66
CA ARG A 737 -28.52 43.29 -24.31
C ARG A 737 -28.71 43.27 -25.83
N TRP A 738 -28.93 42.07 -26.38
CA TRP A 738 -30.24 41.59 -26.90
C TRP A 738 -30.15 40.08 -27.25
N SER A 739 -31.16 39.33 -26.76
CA SER A 739 -31.69 37.99 -27.13
C SER A 739 -30.77 36.78 -27.32
#